data_AF-A0A432MGW8-F1
#
_entry.id   AF-A0A432MGW8-F1
#
_cell.length_a   1.000
_cell.length_b   1.000
_cell.length_c   1.000
_cell.angle_alpha   90.00
_cell.angle_beta   90.00
_cell.angle_gamma   90.00
#
_symmetry.space_group_name_H-M   'P 1'
#
loop_
_entity.id
_entity.type
_entity.pdbx_description
1 polymer ?
#
loop_
_entity_poly.entity_id
_entity_poly.type
_entity_poly.pdbx_seq_one_letter_code
_entity_poly.pdbx_strand_id
1 'polypeptide(L)'
;MHREYDPTQMGLGHVVESHHHHDHDHHPGHDRGHDHDHDHEAERRRLIVTTWAVGLLLAGHLLLPLWSSDWGRPFGVPLGLLAAIIGGGRIVFHALEALFAGKVGADIALAIATVAAALAGEYFVAAEVVFIALVGECLEAYAFGRAQRAIKNLLDLRPASATILRDGAEIEIRAEQIAVGDVLVVRPGERIAADGAVVAGRTAVDQSALTGEGMPVDKGPGEPVYTGTINQFGRIEVRAEKVGAETTLGQVIRLLSAAQARKSPLERTADRFARAFLPAVLVSATVVFLGTNAGAVWSLARSGTLGGRSVDVMPTLAVLVVACPCALILATPAAVLASLARLARSGVLVKGGAAIERLAKVDCLAFDKTGTLTEGRPELADRRTFGGWDPDGVLRLAAAAERSSEHPLARLLVTEANRAGLDLPLSDDFLAHPGAGVEAKVEGRSILVGNLRLFRERGIAVAPEVEEALDALDESGQTALLVAVEGQIVGVLGARDRVRAEAHDVVHALKHLGLKDQTILTGDRLAPARAIGRKVHIAQIEAELTPAAKAEWIHRKQHEGRIVAMIGDGINDAPALAMADVGIALGGVGTDIAAEAGSIVLMGDPLMPLPGAIEQARRTVRNIRQNIILFAFGLNAIAVILAGLRVLGPVAAAVVHQIGSFLVILNAIRLLGFEGWRQFGVVRAGERFVLACRSCRPSVVRSWAARHRRALIGGSATIAMVAYLGSGLTIIEPGAVGVLQRWGARRDPMLGPGLHLRWPRPIERVTEREPELIRVARVGLVGSTVTNSPTGAVAWSTEHDSSSDEDAALFLTGDENLVEVAGVVEYRLTAQAAADLLFGVAALDSVVQAAAEASFREAVGKSALESILVSDRPELEAEIGRRIRARLRRAGVPVAVERARIVDAHPPRAVVPAYRDVAAAVSDSERYRNEAIGYAESRRWLSLGEASEARDRASASSFALARAAEGARDAFLAQSSARASHPGLTDFRLVREALAAGLAGRPKLILDPRARGRRQVWLADPDRFGLEPAAFSSPATEAQPIEPFDE
;
A
#
# COMPACT_ATOMS: atom_id res chain seq x y z
N MET A 1 -72.38 -19.79 8.54
CA MET A 1 -71.25 -20.67 8.19
C MET A 1 -70.01 -19.97 8.75
N HIS A 2 -69.55 -20.27 9.98
CA HIS A 2 -68.74 -21.45 10.39
C HIS A 2 -67.45 -21.52 9.55
N ARG A 3 -66.21 -21.47 10.08
CA ARG A 3 -65.62 -21.69 11.44
C ARG A 3 -64.36 -20.78 11.59
N GLU A 4 -63.67 -20.54 12.71
CA GLU A 4 -63.88 -20.49 14.19
C GLU A 4 -62.67 -19.69 14.80
N TYR A 5 -62.80 -19.00 15.94
CA TYR A 5 -62.08 -19.21 17.25
C TYR A 5 -60.59 -19.64 17.17
N ASP A 6 -59.61 -19.11 17.93
CA ASP A 6 -59.62 -18.63 19.33
C ASP A 6 -58.43 -17.64 19.61
N PRO A 7 -58.56 -16.59 20.45
CA PRO A 7 -57.45 -15.72 20.85
C PRO A 7 -56.94 -15.99 22.29
N THR A 8 -55.63 -16.12 22.50
CA THR A 8 -54.96 -15.73 23.77
C THR A 8 -53.43 -15.90 23.71
N GLN A 9 -52.67 -14.83 23.96
CA GLN A 9 -51.67 -14.79 25.04
C GLN A 9 -51.22 -13.34 25.31
N MET A 10 -50.91 -13.06 26.58
CA MET A 10 -50.61 -11.72 27.10
C MET A 10 -49.13 -11.35 26.86
N GLY A 11 -48.74 -10.07 26.81
CA GLY A 11 -49.56 -8.87 26.92
C GLY A 11 -48.73 -7.59 27.05
N LEU A 12 -49.40 -6.51 27.47
CA LEU A 12 -48.90 -5.35 28.23
C LEU A 12 -47.40 -5.00 28.04
N GLY A 13 -46.98 -3.94 27.34
CA GLY A 13 -47.68 -2.70 27.03
C GLY A 13 -46.98 -1.54 27.73
N HIS A 14 -46.17 -0.79 26.99
CA HIS A 14 -45.67 0.52 27.43
C HIS A 14 -45.82 1.54 26.29
N VAL A 15 -46.26 2.73 26.67
CA VAL A 15 -46.67 3.82 25.77
C VAL A 15 -45.46 4.45 25.09
N VAL A 16 -45.57 4.70 23.78
CA VAL A 16 -44.73 5.67 23.06
C VAL A 16 -45.66 6.61 22.30
N GLU A 17 -45.63 7.89 22.65
CA GLU A 17 -46.35 8.93 21.91
C GLU A 17 -45.68 9.24 20.56
N SER A 18 -46.53 9.52 19.59
CA SER A 18 -46.17 9.80 18.20
C SER A 18 -45.49 11.16 18.02
N HIS A 19 -44.37 11.19 17.29
CA HIS A 19 -44.05 12.34 16.43
C HIS A 19 -43.55 11.88 15.05
N HIS A 20 -44.14 12.48 14.01
CA HIS A 20 -43.91 12.11 12.62
C HIS A 20 -42.52 12.51 12.12
N HIS A 21 -41.84 11.59 11.44
CA HIS A 21 -40.93 11.94 10.36
C HIS A 21 -41.51 11.47 9.02
N HIS A 22 -41.39 12.33 8.02
CA HIS A 22 -41.71 12.01 6.63
C HIS A 22 -40.53 11.26 6.03
N ASP A 23 -40.76 10.01 5.63
CA ASP A 23 -39.85 9.33 4.72
C ASP A 23 -39.91 9.99 3.34
N HIS A 24 -38.73 10.35 2.83
CA HIS A 24 -38.50 10.59 1.42
C HIS A 24 -37.37 9.65 0.97
N ASP A 25 -37.76 8.55 0.33
CA ASP A 25 -36.82 7.61 -0.30
C ASP A 25 -35.95 8.34 -1.33
N HIS A 26 -34.64 8.35 -1.09
CA HIS A 26 -33.66 8.63 -2.12
C HIS A 26 -32.68 7.46 -2.24
N HIS A 27 -32.82 6.71 -3.34
CA HIS A 27 -31.81 5.75 -3.78
C HIS A 27 -30.40 6.37 -3.79
N PRO A 28 -29.37 5.68 -3.28
CA PRO A 28 -27.99 6.12 -3.43
C PRO A 28 -27.59 6.02 -4.90
N GLY A 29 -27.37 7.17 -5.54
CA GLY A 29 -26.98 7.24 -6.95
C GLY A 29 -25.54 6.80 -7.19
N HIS A 30 -25.33 6.10 -8.32
CA HIS A 30 -24.02 5.74 -8.86
C HIS A 30 -23.10 6.94 -9.10
N ASP A 31 -21.80 6.62 -9.18
CA ASP A 31 -20.64 7.46 -9.51
C ASP A 31 -20.90 8.84 -10.14
N ARG A 32 -20.51 9.89 -9.41
CA ARG A 32 -20.26 11.24 -9.94
C ARG A 32 -18.82 11.70 -9.70
N GLY A 33 -17.87 10.77 -9.64
CA GLY A 33 -16.45 11.07 -9.45
C GLY A 33 -15.77 11.68 -10.69
N HIS A 34 -16.24 11.33 -11.90
CA HIS A 34 -15.57 11.69 -13.15
C HIS A 34 -16.08 12.98 -13.83
N ASP A 35 -17.33 13.41 -13.62
CA ASP A 35 -17.89 14.57 -14.31
C ASP A 35 -17.27 15.91 -13.86
N HIS A 36 -16.92 16.06 -12.58
CA HIS A 36 -16.44 17.34 -12.04
C HIS A 36 -15.09 17.81 -12.61
N ASP A 37 -14.21 16.90 -13.03
CA ASP A 37 -12.90 17.27 -13.61
C ASP A 37 -13.03 17.77 -15.07
N HIS A 38 -14.08 17.34 -15.78
CA HIS A 38 -14.38 17.79 -17.14
C HIS A 38 -14.91 19.23 -17.18
N ASP A 39 -15.79 19.60 -16.25
CA ASP A 39 -16.36 20.95 -16.16
C ASP A 39 -15.27 22.01 -15.89
N HIS A 40 -14.34 21.75 -14.96
CA HIS A 40 -13.28 22.71 -14.64
C HIS A 40 -12.28 22.93 -15.79
N GLU A 41 -11.91 21.90 -16.54
CA GLU A 41 -11.04 22.06 -17.72
C GLU A 41 -11.78 22.76 -18.88
N ALA A 42 -13.10 22.53 -19.03
CA ALA A 42 -13.93 23.25 -19.98
C ALA A 42 -14.10 24.74 -19.63
N GLU A 43 -14.35 25.07 -18.36
CA GLU A 43 -14.43 26.45 -17.89
C GLU A 43 -13.09 27.18 -18.06
N ARG A 44 -11.98 26.55 -17.68
CA ARG A 44 -10.62 27.08 -17.87
C ARG A 44 -10.32 27.37 -19.33
N ARG A 45 -10.75 26.52 -20.27
CA ARG A 45 -10.64 26.77 -21.72
C ARG A 45 -11.47 27.97 -22.15
N ARG A 46 -12.72 28.10 -21.69
CA ARG A 46 -13.57 29.27 -21.98
C ARG A 46 -12.93 30.56 -21.48
N LEU A 47 -12.43 30.58 -20.24
CA LEU A 47 -11.72 31.72 -19.66
C LEU A 47 -10.52 32.15 -20.53
N ILE A 48 -9.64 31.20 -20.89
CA ILE A 48 -8.47 31.47 -21.73
C ILE A 48 -8.89 32.07 -23.08
N VAL A 49 -9.91 31.50 -23.75
CA VAL A 49 -10.42 32.01 -25.04
C VAL A 49 -10.99 33.42 -24.90
N THR A 50 -11.76 33.71 -23.85
CA THR A 50 -12.28 35.06 -23.56
C THR A 50 -11.15 36.06 -23.35
N THR A 51 -10.12 35.70 -22.56
CA THR A 51 -8.94 36.55 -22.32
C THR A 51 -8.19 36.88 -23.61
N TRP A 52 -7.98 35.89 -24.50
CA TRP A 52 -7.38 36.13 -25.82
C TRP A 52 -8.24 37.02 -26.71
N ALA A 53 -9.56 36.81 -26.75
CA ALA A 53 -10.48 37.63 -27.54
C ALA A 53 -10.48 39.10 -27.08
N VAL A 54 -10.58 39.34 -25.77
CA VAL A 54 -10.51 40.69 -25.18
C VAL A 54 -9.14 41.33 -25.45
N GLY A 55 -8.04 40.59 -25.30
CA GLY A 55 -6.69 41.06 -25.59
C GLY A 55 -6.48 41.45 -27.05
N LEU A 56 -7.01 40.65 -28.00
CA LEU A 56 -6.98 40.95 -29.44
C LEU A 56 -7.79 42.21 -29.78
N LEU A 57 -8.97 42.39 -29.19
CA LEU A 57 -9.81 43.58 -29.40
C LEU A 57 -9.17 44.84 -28.79
N LEU A 58 -8.55 44.73 -27.61
CA LEU A 58 -7.80 45.81 -26.97
C LEU A 58 -6.55 46.20 -27.80
N ALA A 59 -5.81 45.21 -28.30
CA ALA A 59 -4.69 45.43 -29.21
C ALA A 59 -5.15 46.08 -30.53
N GLY A 60 -6.28 45.63 -31.09
CA GLY A 60 -6.90 46.27 -32.26
C GLY A 60 -7.27 47.73 -32.01
N HIS A 61 -7.89 48.03 -30.86
CA HIS A 61 -8.23 49.40 -30.46
C HIS A 61 -7.00 50.32 -30.31
N LEU A 62 -5.85 49.78 -29.90
CA LEU A 62 -4.59 50.51 -29.78
C LEU A 62 -3.84 50.67 -31.12
N LEU A 63 -3.83 49.63 -31.96
CA LEU A 63 -2.93 49.52 -33.12
C LEU A 63 -3.58 49.95 -34.43
N LEU A 64 -4.88 49.68 -34.63
CA LEU A 64 -5.57 50.02 -35.88
C LEU A 64 -5.70 51.55 -36.12
N PRO A 65 -5.94 52.41 -35.10
CA PRO A 65 -5.89 53.87 -35.26
C PRO A 65 -4.55 54.42 -35.76
N LEU A 66 -3.45 53.65 -35.62
CA LEU A 66 -2.13 54.05 -36.13
C LEU A 66 -2.01 53.92 -37.66
N TRP A 67 -2.92 53.16 -38.29
CA TRP A 67 -3.01 53.02 -39.75
C TRP A 67 -4.04 53.97 -40.35
N SER A 68 -5.23 54.09 -39.74
CA SER A 68 -6.20 55.16 -40.03
C SER A 68 -7.24 55.30 -38.91
N SER A 69 -7.82 56.50 -38.78
CA SER A 69 -8.79 56.83 -37.72
C SER A 69 -10.00 55.89 -37.67
N ASP A 70 -10.46 55.46 -38.83
CA ASP A 70 -11.77 54.83 -38.98
C ASP A 70 -11.72 53.35 -38.56
N TRP A 71 -10.55 52.72 -38.66
CA TRP A 71 -10.33 51.32 -38.26
C TRP A 71 -10.28 51.12 -36.74
N GLY A 72 -10.19 52.20 -35.95
CA GLY A 72 -10.44 52.15 -34.50
C GLY A 72 -11.91 51.99 -34.11
N ARG A 73 -12.83 52.21 -35.08
CA ARG A 73 -14.29 52.18 -34.91
C ARG A 73 -14.97 51.45 -36.09
N PRO A 74 -14.69 50.15 -36.33
CA PRO A 74 -15.40 49.39 -37.35
C PRO A 74 -16.92 49.47 -37.10
N PHE A 75 -17.67 49.81 -38.14
CA PHE A 75 -19.13 50.05 -38.07
C PHE A 75 -19.56 51.11 -37.03
N GLY A 76 -18.67 52.05 -36.68
CA GLY A 76 -18.91 53.11 -35.70
C GLY A 76 -18.71 52.71 -34.23
N VAL A 77 -18.52 51.43 -33.93
CA VAL A 77 -18.37 50.92 -32.56
C VAL A 77 -16.89 50.93 -32.13
N PRO A 78 -16.51 51.58 -31.01
CA PRO A 78 -15.13 51.50 -30.51
C PRO A 78 -14.76 50.06 -30.15
N LEU A 79 -13.64 49.56 -30.67
CA LEU A 79 -13.16 48.19 -30.33
C LEU A 79 -12.94 47.99 -28.82
N GLY A 80 -12.55 49.04 -28.09
CA GLY A 80 -12.47 49.01 -26.62
C GLY A 80 -13.84 48.80 -25.96
N LEU A 81 -14.94 49.37 -26.49
CA LEU A 81 -16.28 49.10 -25.96
C LEU A 81 -16.66 47.64 -26.20
N LEU A 82 -16.35 47.07 -27.37
CA LEU A 82 -16.60 45.66 -27.64
C LEU A 82 -15.79 44.73 -26.73
N ALA A 83 -14.51 45.05 -26.48
CA ALA A 83 -13.66 44.34 -25.53
C ALA A 83 -14.21 44.42 -24.08
N ALA A 84 -14.65 45.60 -23.65
CA ALA A 84 -15.26 45.82 -22.34
C ALA A 84 -16.60 45.10 -22.18
N ILE A 85 -17.42 44.98 -23.24
CA ILE A 85 -18.68 44.21 -23.20
C ILE A 85 -18.38 42.70 -23.14
N ILE A 86 -17.49 42.17 -23.98
CA ILE A 86 -17.22 40.73 -24.05
C ILE A 86 -16.58 40.21 -22.76
N GLY A 87 -15.56 40.91 -22.23
CA GLY A 87 -14.92 40.51 -20.98
C GLY A 87 -15.69 40.96 -19.74
N GLY A 88 -16.20 42.20 -19.74
CA GLY A 88 -16.92 42.77 -18.61
C GLY A 88 -18.32 42.15 -18.43
N GLY A 89 -18.93 41.61 -19.49
CA GLY A 89 -20.17 40.85 -19.40
C GLY A 89 -20.05 39.63 -18.47
N ARG A 90 -18.94 38.89 -18.52
CA ARG A 90 -18.62 37.80 -17.56
C ARG A 90 -18.54 38.34 -16.13
N ILE A 91 -17.79 39.42 -15.92
CA ILE A 91 -17.56 40.01 -14.58
C ILE A 91 -18.87 40.54 -13.99
N VAL A 92 -19.67 41.26 -14.77
CA VAL A 92 -20.98 41.79 -14.35
C VAL A 92 -21.97 40.66 -14.07
N PHE A 93 -22.01 39.60 -14.88
CA PHE A 93 -22.91 38.47 -14.66
C PHE A 93 -22.56 37.72 -13.36
N HIS A 94 -21.29 37.39 -13.14
CA HIS A 94 -20.81 36.80 -11.88
C HIS A 94 -21.06 37.70 -10.67
N ALA A 95 -20.87 39.02 -10.81
CA ALA A 95 -21.15 39.98 -9.73
C ALA A 95 -22.64 40.04 -9.37
N LEU A 96 -23.54 39.94 -10.37
CA LEU A 96 -24.98 39.88 -10.16
C LEU A 96 -25.41 38.56 -9.54
N GLU A 97 -24.89 37.43 -10.02
CA GLU A 97 -25.14 36.09 -9.46
C GLU A 97 -24.69 36.01 -7.99
N ALA A 98 -23.49 36.51 -7.68
CA ALA A 98 -22.99 36.62 -6.32
C ALA A 98 -23.91 37.49 -5.44
N LEU A 99 -24.34 38.66 -5.94
CA LEU A 99 -25.24 39.57 -5.23
C LEU A 99 -26.60 38.91 -4.93
N PHE A 100 -27.21 38.22 -5.90
CA PHE A 100 -28.47 37.49 -5.70
C PHE A 100 -28.32 36.29 -4.75
N ALA A 101 -27.14 35.64 -4.73
CA ALA A 101 -26.79 34.61 -3.76
C ALA A 101 -26.44 35.16 -2.36
N GLY A 102 -26.62 36.47 -2.10
CA GLY A 102 -26.27 37.12 -0.83
C GLY A 102 -24.77 37.25 -0.56
N LYS A 103 -23.92 36.98 -1.56
CA LYS A 103 -22.45 37.04 -1.48
C LYS A 103 -21.98 38.41 -1.95
N VAL A 104 -21.75 39.31 -0.99
CA VAL A 104 -21.16 40.62 -1.27
C VAL A 104 -19.66 40.48 -1.50
N GLY A 105 -19.24 40.50 -2.77
CA GLY A 105 -17.90 40.13 -3.21
C GLY A 105 -17.11 41.22 -3.94
N ALA A 106 -15.86 40.86 -4.23
CA ALA A 106 -14.89 41.57 -5.05
C ALA A 106 -15.46 42.07 -6.39
N ASP A 107 -16.16 41.17 -7.06
CA ASP A 107 -16.59 41.30 -8.45
C ASP A 107 -17.58 42.45 -8.64
N ILE A 108 -18.31 42.80 -7.58
CA ILE A 108 -19.23 43.93 -7.54
C ILE A 108 -18.48 45.27 -7.64
N ALA A 109 -17.35 45.45 -6.94
CA ALA A 109 -16.55 46.68 -7.05
C ALA A 109 -15.96 46.83 -8.45
N LEU A 110 -15.47 45.73 -9.03
CA LEU A 110 -14.89 45.69 -10.37
C LEU A 110 -15.95 45.90 -11.46
N ALA A 111 -17.13 45.29 -11.31
CA ALA A 111 -18.28 45.51 -12.18
C ALA A 111 -18.74 46.96 -12.15
N ILE A 112 -18.88 47.57 -10.96
CA ILE A 112 -19.20 48.99 -10.80
C ILE A 112 -18.14 49.86 -11.48
N ALA A 113 -16.84 49.58 -11.29
CA ALA A 113 -15.77 50.32 -11.93
C ALA A 113 -15.81 50.21 -13.48
N THR A 114 -16.05 49.01 -13.99
CA THR A 114 -16.13 48.74 -15.45
C THR A 114 -17.33 49.46 -16.07
N VAL A 115 -18.51 49.37 -15.44
CA VAL A 115 -19.72 50.06 -15.90
C VAL A 115 -19.56 51.58 -15.80
N ALA A 116 -19.02 52.09 -14.69
CA ALA A 116 -18.78 53.53 -14.52
C ALA A 116 -17.77 54.08 -15.53
N ALA A 117 -16.69 53.35 -15.83
CA ALA A 117 -15.73 53.71 -16.87
C ALA A 117 -16.37 53.71 -18.27
N ALA A 118 -17.20 52.71 -18.59
CA ALA A 118 -17.92 52.66 -19.86
C ALA A 118 -18.94 53.82 -20.00
N LEU A 119 -19.71 54.12 -18.95
CA LEU A 119 -20.67 55.23 -18.93
C LEU A 119 -19.99 56.61 -18.99
N ALA A 120 -18.77 56.74 -18.45
CA ALA A 120 -17.94 57.94 -18.58
C ALA A 120 -17.33 58.13 -19.99
N GLY A 121 -17.54 57.19 -20.92
CA GLY A 121 -16.94 57.19 -22.26
C GLY A 121 -15.49 56.69 -22.30
N GLU A 122 -14.94 56.24 -21.18
CA GLU A 122 -13.56 55.79 -21.01
C GLU A 122 -13.41 54.30 -21.38
N TYR A 123 -13.87 53.95 -22.59
CA TYR A 123 -13.96 52.58 -23.09
C TYR A 123 -12.62 51.84 -23.08
N PHE A 124 -11.51 52.55 -23.30
CA PHE A 124 -10.17 51.98 -23.23
C PHE A 124 -9.82 51.56 -21.79
N VAL A 125 -10.11 52.40 -20.81
CA VAL A 125 -9.86 52.11 -19.39
C VAL A 125 -10.74 50.94 -18.92
N ALA A 126 -12.02 50.92 -19.32
CA ALA A 126 -12.92 49.81 -19.04
C ALA A 126 -12.38 48.48 -19.59
N ALA A 127 -11.94 48.46 -20.86
CA ALA A 127 -11.40 47.27 -21.50
C ALA A 127 -10.07 46.79 -20.92
N GLU A 128 -9.17 47.73 -20.56
CA GLU A 128 -7.87 47.42 -20.00
C GLU A 128 -7.98 46.85 -18.58
N VAL A 129 -8.85 47.41 -17.73
CA VAL A 129 -9.17 46.90 -16.39
C VAL A 129 -9.74 45.47 -16.48
N VAL A 130 -10.70 45.25 -17.38
CA VAL A 130 -11.29 43.93 -17.65
C VAL A 130 -10.22 42.94 -18.14
N PHE A 131 -9.36 43.34 -19.07
CA PHE A 131 -8.30 42.47 -19.58
C PHE A 131 -7.29 42.05 -18.50
N ILE A 132 -6.85 43.00 -17.66
CA ILE A 132 -5.93 42.72 -16.55
C ILE A 132 -6.57 41.78 -15.53
N ALA A 133 -7.85 41.96 -15.21
CA ALA A 133 -8.59 41.06 -14.32
C ALA A 133 -8.69 39.63 -14.89
N LEU A 134 -9.06 39.48 -16.16
CA LEU A 134 -9.14 38.16 -16.83
C LEU A 134 -7.78 37.45 -16.96
N VAL A 135 -6.69 38.20 -17.22
CA VAL A 135 -5.31 37.67 -17.13
C VAL A 135 -4.99 37.25 -15.70
N GLY A 136 -5.47 38.01 -14.72
CA GLY A 136 -5.41 37.71 -13.29
C GLY A 136 -6.06 36.38 -12.92
N GLU A 137 -7.33 36.18 -13.30
CA GLU A 137 -8.08 34.92 -13.13
C GLU A 137 -7.34 33.75 -13.78
N CYS A 138 -6.79 33.92 -15.00
CA CYS A 138 -5.98 32.89 -15.66
C CYS A 138 -4.72 32.50 -14.86
N LEU A 139 -4.01 33.47 -14.29
CA LEU A 139 -2.81 33.23 -13.48
C LEU A 139 -3.15 32.56 -12.15
N GLU A 140 -4.24 32.98 -11.51
CA GLU A 140 -4.76 32.39 -10.28
C GLU A 140 -5.18 30.94 -10.51
N ALA A 141 -6.00 30.66 -11.52
CA ALA A 141 -6.43 29.30 -11.88
C ALA A 141 -5.23 28.39 -12.23
N TYR A 142 -4.22 28.89 -12.96
CA TYR A 142 -3.02 28.13 -13.29
C TYR A 142 -2.20 27.75 -12.04
N ALA A 143 -2.02 28.70 -11.12
CA ALA A 143 -1.21 28.50 -9.93
C ALA A 143 -1.94 27.68 -8.85
N PHE A 144 -3.23 27.92 -8.64
CA PHE A 144 -4.09 27.12 -7.76
C PHE A 144 -4.20 25.67 -8.26
N GLY A 145 -4.44 25.49 -9.57
CA GLY A 145 -4.40 24.18 -10.22
C GLY A 145 -3.03 23.48 -10.16
N ARG A 146 -1.93 24.20 -9.90
CA ARG A 146 -0.62 23.57 -9.59
C ARG A 146 -0.55 23.05 -8.15
N ALA A 147 -1.18 23.72 -7.18
CA ALA A 147 -1.30 23.22 -5.81
C ALA A 147 -2.24 22.01 -5.74
N GLN A 148 -3.38 22.05 -6.44
CA GLN A 148 -4.34 20.94 -6.53
C GLN A 148 -3.75 19.71 -7.22
N ARG A 149 -2.88 19.87 -8.23
CA ARG A 149 -2.16 18.75 -8.86
C ARG A 149 -1.30 17.96 -7.87
N ALA A 150 -0.70 18.59 -6.86
CA ALA A 150 0.06 17.85 -5.84
C ALA A 150 -0.83 16.90 -5.00
N ILE A 151 -2.14 17.17 -4.92
CA ILE A 151 -3.14 16.29 -4.33
C ILE A 151 -3.58 15.22 -5.33
N LYS A 152 -3.78 15.57 -6.62
CA LYS A 152 -4.11 14.60 -7.67
C LYS A 152 -3.04 13.50 -7.80
N ASN A 153 -1.76 13.87 -7.70
CA ASN A 153 -0.64 12.92 -7.69
C ASN A 153 -0.68 11.87 -6.56
N LEU A 154 -1.46 12.08 -5.47
CA LEU A 154 -1.71 11.06 -4.44
C LEU A 154 -2.81 10.08 -4.87
N LEU A 155 -3.78 10.51 -5.69
CA LEU A 155 -4.78 9.62 -6.30
C LEU A 155 -4.13 8.67 -7.30
N ASP A 156 -3.17 9.19 -8.08
CA ASP A 156 -2.38 8.44 -9.06
C ASP A 156 -1.49 7.33 -8.41
N LEU A 157 -1.47 7.21 -7.07
CA LEU A 157 -0.79 6.12 -6.37
C LEU A 157 -1.58 4.81 -6.35
N ARG A 158 -2.91 4.87 -6.54
CA ARG A 158 -3.80 3.69 -6.51
C ARG A 158 -3.63 2.86 -7.80
N PRO A 159 -3.35 1.56 -7.72
CA PRO A 159 -3.36 0.68 -8.90
C PRO A 159 -4.77 0.60 -9.52
N ALA A 160 -4.84 0.44 -10.84
CA ALA A 160 -6.12 0.21 -11.54
C ALA A 160 -6.55 -1.27 -11.52
N SER A 161 -5.58 -2.19 -11.48
CA SER A 161 -5.76 -3.64 -11.41
C SER A 161 -4.84 -4.27 -10.36
N ALA A 162 -5.11 -5.53 -10.04
CA ALA A 162 -4.31 -6.37 -9.16
C ALA A 162 -4.40 -7.84 -9.58
N THR A 163 -3.32 -8.60 -9.43
CA THR A 163 -3.37 -10.07 -9.54
C THR A 163 -3.81 -10.65 -8.20
N ILE A 164 -4.81 -11.53 -8.19
CA ILE A 164 -5.18 -12.37 -7.04
C ILE A 164 -4.94 -13.86 -7.33
N LEU A 165 -4.73 -14.65 -6.28
CA LEU A 165 -4.63 -16.10 -6.31
C LEU A 165 -5.97 -16.71 -5.88
N ARG A 166 -6.66 -17.40 -6.80
CA ARG A 166 -7.92 -18.12 -6.51
C ARG A 166 -7.85 -19.52 -7.13
N ASP A 167 -8.19 -20.53 -6.34
CA ASP A 167 -8.10 -21.96 -6.72
C ASP A 167 -6.74 -22.39 -7.28
N GLY A 168 -5.65 -21.75 -6.82
CA GLY A 168 -4.28 -22.00 -7.27
C GLY A 168 -3.88 -21.30 -8.58
N ALA A 169 -4.78 -20.56 -9.23
CA ALA A 169 -4.51 -19.77 -10.42
C ALA A 169 -4.36 -18.28 -10.12
N GLU A 170 -3.44 -17.61 -10.83
CA GLU A 170 -3.28 -16.15 -10.80
C GLU A 170 -4.29 -15.51 -11.77
N ILE A 171 -5.16 -14.62 -11.26
CA ILE A 171 -6.21 -13.93 -12.03
C ILE A 171 -6.04 -12.42 -11.85
N GLU A 172 -5.94 -11.66 -12.93
CA GLU A 172 -5.97 -10.20 -12.87
C GLU A 172 -7.42 -9.71 -12.75
N ILE A 173 -7.67 -8.85 -11.75
CA ILE A 173 -8.97 -8.21 -11.49
C ILE A 173 -8.79 -6.70 -11.36
N ARG A 174 -9.88 -5.95 -11.51
CA ARG A 174 -9.86 -4.50 -11.25
C ARG A 174 -9.67 -4.22 -9.76
N ALA A 175 -9.01 -3.12 -9.42
CA ALA A 175 -8.79 -2.73 -8.03
C ALA A 175 -10.07 -2.35 -7.25
N GLU A 176 -11.22 -2.25 -7.94
CA GLU A 176 -12.56 -2.14 -7.34
C GLU A 176 -13.15 -3.50 -6.92
N GLN A 177 -12.66 -4.61 -7.50
CA GLN A 177 -13.23 -5.95 -7.34
C GLN A 177 -12.55 -6.79 -6.25
N ILE A 178 -11.44 -6.29 -5.69
CA ILE A 178 -10.69 -6.96 -4.62
C ILE A 178 -11.56 -7.04 -3.37
N ALA A 179 -11.78 -8.24 -2.84
CA ALA A 179 -12.49 -8.47 -1.59
C ALA A 179 -11.53 -8.68 -0.41
N VAL A 180 -12.00 -8.40 0.80
CA VAL A 180 -11.28 -8.78 2.03
C VAL A 180 -11.13 -10.31 2.06
N GLY A 181 -9.91 -10.79 2.31
CA GLY A 181 -9.55 -12.20 2.29
C GLY A 181 -8.94 -12.70 0.97
N ASP A 182 -9.08 -11.98 -0.15
CA ASP A 182 -8.39 -12.34 -1.40
C ASP A 182 -6.86 -12.29 -1.18
N VAL A 183 -6.12 -13.23 -1.79
CA VAL A 183 -4.65 -13.27 -1.72
C VAL A 183 -4.10 -12.60 -2.97
N LEU A 184 -3.62 -11.36 -2.85
CA LEU A 184 -2.94 -10.64 -3.93
C LEU A 184 -1.56 -11.24 -4.18
N VAL A 185 -1.19 -11.40 -5.45
CA VAL A 185 0.19 -11.66 -5.86
C VAL A 185 0.81 -10.33 -6.29
N VAL A 186 1.93 -9.96 -5.67
CA VAL A 186 2.67 -8.74 -6.01
C VAL A 186 4.11 -9.09 -6.41
N ARG A 187 4.50 -8.68 -7.60
CA ARG A 187 5.82 -8.93 -8.21
C ARG A 187 6.78 -7.75 -8.00
N PRO A 188 8.10 -7.90 -8.24
CA PRO A 188 9.05 -6.79 -8.10
C PRO A 188 8.68 -5.62 -9.02
N GLY A 189 8.69 -4.41 -8.48
CA GLY A 189 8.29 -3.18 -9.15
C GLY A 189 6.78 -2.90 -9.19
N GLU A 190 5.93 -3.85 -8.81
CA GLU A 190 4.48 -3.64 -8.76
C GLU A 190 4.07 -2.84 -7.50
N ARG A 191 2.96 -2.11 -7.63
CA ARG A 191 2.32 -1.40 -6.52
C ARG A 191 1.32 -2.32 -5.82
N ILE A 192 1.33 -2.30 -4.49
CA ILE A 192 0.38 -3.06 -3.68
C ILE A 192 -1.01 -2.41 -3.78
N ALA A 193 -2.05 -3.19 -4.09
CA ALA A 193 -3.38 -2.65 -4.45
C ALA A 193 -4.43 -2.66 -3.31
N ALA A 194 -4.14 -3.35 -2.22
CA ALA A 194 -4.95 -3.43 -1.00
C ALA A 194 -4.04 -3.38 0.22
N ASP A 195 -4.58 -3.03 1.40
CA ASP A 195 -3.83 -3.18 2.64
C ASP A 195 -3.97 -4.61 3.14
N GLY A 196 -2.93 -5.17 3.73
CA GLY A 196 -2.96 -6.55 4.20
C GLY A 196 -1.66 -7.03 4.80
N ALA A 197 -1.64 -8.30 5.18
CA ALA A 197 -0.45 -8.98 5.69
C ALA A 197 0.18 -9.86 4.59
N VAL A 198 1.52 -9.86 4.53
CA VAL A 198 2.27 -10.81 3.68
C VAL A 198 1.99 -12.23 4.20
N VAL A 199 1.60 -13.15 3.31
CA VAL A 199 1.39 -14.57 3.65
C VAL A 199 2.52 -15.46 3.15
N ALA A 200 3.17 -15.09 2.04
CA ALA A 200 4.33 -15.78 1.50
C ALA A 200 5.31 -14.80 0.83
N GLY A 201 6.58 -15.17 0.78
CA GLY A 201 7.66 -14.35 0.22
C GLY A 201 8.30 -13.37 1.22
N ARG A 202 9.38 -12.72 0.78
CA ARG A 202 10.13 -11.67 1.49
C ARG A 202 10.60 -10.61 0.51
N THR A 203 10.60 -9.35 0.92
CA THR A 203 10.92 -8.17 0.10
C THR A 203 11.44 -7.02 0.95
N ALA A 204 11.86 -5.92 0.31
CA ALA A 204 11.76 -4.58 0.87
C ALA A 204 10.64 -3.80 0.17
N VAL A 205 9.78 -3.13 0.93
CA VAL A 205 8.70 -2.28 0.39
C VAL A 205 9.08 -0.82 0.53
N ASP A 206 9.04 -0.08 -0.58
CA ASP A 206 9.17 1.37 -0.58
C ASP A 206 7.83 2.02 -0.21
N GLN A 207 7.83 2.62 0.98
CA GLN A 207 6.67 3.30 1.57
C GLN A 207 6.79 4.83 1.50
N SER A 208 7.81 5.37 0.82
CA SER A 208 8.13 6.81 0.78
C SER A 208 6.96 7.69 0.33
N ALA A 209 6.10 7.18 -0.55
CA ALA A 209 4.91 7.89 -1.03
C ALA A 209 3.81 8.09 0.05
N LEU A 210 3.82 7.29 1.13
CA LEU A 210 2.89 7.39 2.26
C LEU A 210 3.56 7.93 3.53
N THR A 211 4.76 7.46 3.87
CA THR A 211 5.44 7.80 5.13
C THR A 211 6.39 9.01 4.99
N GLY A 212 6.86 9.30 3.77
CA GLY A 212 7.90 10.29 3.50
C GLY A 212 9.34 9.79 3.74
N GLU A 213 9.52 8.57 4.25
CA GLU A 213 10.84 7.99 4.50
C GLU A 213 11.45 7.41 3.22
N GLY A 214 12.69 7.80 2.90
CA GLY A 214 13.34 7.47 1.63
C GLY A 214 14.00 6.07 1.57
N MET A 215 14.02 5.33 2.68
CA MET A 215 14.58 3.98 2.74
C MET A 215 13.46 2.93 2.68
N PRO A 216 13.54 1.93 1.78
CA PRO A 216 12.64 0.78 1.79
C PRO A 216 12.69 0.01 3.11
N VAL A 217 11.55 -0.53 3.53
CA VAL A 217 11.38 -1.29 4.78
C VAL A 217 11.26 -2.77 4.46
N ASP A 218 12.09 -3.61 5.06
CA ASP A 218 12.01 -5.07 4.89
C ASP A 218 10.65 -5.63 5.37
N LYS A 219 10.15 -6.63 4.64
CA LYS A 219 8.86 -7.30 4.90
C LYS A 219 8.94 -8.80 4.65
N GLY A 220 8.37 -9.58 5.56
CA GLY A 220 8.16 -11.03 5.46
C GLY A 220 6.80 -11.48 5.99
N PRO A 221 6.55 -12.81 6.06
CA PRO A 221 5.24 -13.35 6.40
C PRO A 221 4.74 -12.89 7.77
N GLY A 222 3.47 -12.49 7.83
CA GLY A 222 2.81 -11.88 8.99
C GLY A 222 2.96 -10.36 9.10
N GLU A 223 3.81 -9.72 8.29
CA GLU A 223 4.03 -8.27 8.40
C GLU A 223 3.09 -7.45 7.48
N PRO A 224 2.64 -6.26 7.93
CA PRO A 224 1.68 -5.45 7.20
C PRO A 224 2.32 -4.67 6.05
N VAL A 225 1.55 -4.53 4.97
CA VAL A 225 1.85 -3.74 3.77
C VAL A 225 0.63 -2.89 3.37
N TYR A 226 0.88 -1.80 2.65
CA TYR A 226 -0.11 -0.73 2.44
C TYR A 226 -0.33 -0.39 0.96
N THR A 227 -1.56 -0.01 0.63
CA THR A 227 -1.99 0.34 -0.72
C THR A 227 -1.20 1.50 -1.31
N GLY A 228 -0.72 1.35 -2.54
CA GLY A 228 0.05 2.37 -3.26
C GLY A 228 1.55 2.40 -2.94
N THR A 229 2.02 1.59 -1.99
CA THR A 229 3.46 1.32 -1.77
C THR A 229 4.02 0.40 -2.85
N ILE A 230 5.34 0.42 -3.07
CA ILE A 230 6.00 -0.31 -4.17
C ILE A 230 6.78 -1.49 -3.60
N ASN A 231 6.50 -2.70 -4.10
CA ASN A 231 7.29 -3.89 -3.81
C ASN A 231 8.63 -3.80 -4.55
N GLN A 232 9.79 -3.75 -3.88
CA GLN A 232 11.08 -3.62 -4.57
C GLN A 232 11.60 -4.97 -5.10
N PHE A 233 11.53 -6.04 -4.30
CA PHE A 233 12.25 -7.29 -4.56
C PHE A 233 11.41 -8.54 -4.30
N GLY A 234 11.64 -9.62 -5.05
CA GLY A 234 10.89 -10.88 -4.87
C GLY A 234 9.40 -10.81 -5.21
N ARG A 235 8.79 -11.99 -5.36
CA ARG A 235 7.33 -12.15 -5.42
C ARG A 235 6.83 -12.33 -3.98
N ILE A 236 5.84 -11.53 -3.59
CA ILE A 236 5.13 -11.69 -2.32
C ILE A 236 3.66 -12.02 -2.59
N GLU A 237 3.06 -12.73 -1.65
CA GLU A 237 1.62 -12.94 -1.57
C GLU A 237 1.10 -12.15 -0.37
N VAL A 238 0.02 -11.39 -0.54
CA VAL A 238 -0.53 -10.46 0.44
C VAL A 238 -2.01 -10.75 0.60
N ARG A 239 -2.47 -11.15 1.78
CA ARG A 239 -3.90 -11.33 2.04
C ARG A 239 -4.53 -9.97 2.30
N ALA A 240 -5.52 -9.57 1.50
CA ALA A 240 -6.26 -8.33 1.69
C ALA A 240 -6.97 -8.32 3.05
N GLU A 241 -6.71 -7.30 3.85
CA GLU A 241 -7.42 -7.00 5.11
C GLU A 241 -8.32 -5.78 4.95
N LYS A 242 -7.92 -4.78 4.15
CA LYS A 242 -8.75 -3.62 3.80
C LYS A 242 -8.67 -3.33 2.30
N VAL A 243 -9.80 -2.97 1.71
CA VAL A 243 -9.96 -2.77 0.26
C VAL A 243 -10.64 -1.45 -0.08
N GLY A 244 -10.47 -0.98 -1.32
CA GLY A 244 -11.11 0.23 -1.83
C GLY A 244 -10.91 1.45 -0.92
N ALA A 245 -12.01 2.05 -0.47
CA ALA A 245 -11.99 3.25 0.35
C ALA A 245 -11.48 3.02 1.78
N GLU A 246 -11.47 1.80 2.30
CA GLU A 246 -11.06 1.47 3.68
C GLU A 246 -9.54 1.32 3.83
N THR A 247 -8.82 1.15 2.72
CA THR A 247 -7.35 1.15 2.66
C THR A 247 -6.76 2.43 3.27
N THR A 248 -5.52 2.35 3.73
CA THR A 248 -4.71 3.45 4.24
C THR A 248 -4.68 4.62 3.24
N LEU A 249 -4.52 4.35 1.95
CA LEU A 249 -4.60 5.35 0.89
C LEU A 249 -6.04 5.88 0.68
N GLY A 250 -7.06 5.03 0.75
CA GLY A 250 -8.47 5.44 0.70
C GLY A 250 -8.87 6.36 1.86
N GLN A 251 -8.39 6.08 3.06
CA GLN A 251 -8.53 6.93 4.25
C GLN A 251 -7.82 8.29 4.04
N VAL A 252 -6.58 8.31 3.52
CA VAL A 252 -5.87 9.55 3.13
C VAL A 252 -6.74 10.41 2.22
N ILE A 253 -7.31 9.80 1.17
CA ILE A 253 -8.13 10.50 0.17
C ILE A 253 -9.43 11.03 0.80
N ARG A 254 -10.15 10.21 1.58
CA ARG A 254 -11.38 10.63 2.28
C ARG A 254 -11.12 11.79 3.24
N LEU A 255 -10.08 11.69 4.07
CA LEU A 255 -9.71 12.74 5.02
C LEU A 255 -9.31 14.04 4.32
N LEU A 256 -8.59 13.95 3.20
CA LEU A 256 -8.17 15.12 2.42
C LEU A 256 -9.34 15.81 1.69
N SER A 257 -10.29 15.05 1.17
CA SER A 257 -11.54 15.60 0.60
C SER A 257 -12.41 16.26 1.68
N ALA A 258 -12.59 15.61 2.84
CA ALA A 258 -13.30 16.19 3.98
C ALA A 258 -12.59 17.45 4.54
N ALA A 259 -11.26 17.48 4.49
CA ALA A 259 -10.45 18.63 4.90
C ALA A 259 -10.66 19.87 4.03
N GLN A 260 -10.92 19.70 2.72
CA GLN A 260 -11.22 20.82 1.80
C GLN A 260 -12.59 21.45 2.07
N ALA A 261 -13.58 20.67 2.54
CA ALA A 261 -14.94 21.15 2.79
C ALA A 261 -15.07 22.01 4.07
N ARG A 262 -14.15 21.90 5.05
CA ARG A 262 -14.29 22.55 6.37
C ARG A 262 -13.44 23.83 6.52
N LYS A 263 -14.09 24.99 6.34
CA LYS A 263 -13.49 26.33 6.54
C LYS A 263 -12.91 26.56 7.94
N SER A 264 -11.70 27.13 7.98
CA SER A 264 -10.97 27.46 9.23
C SER A 264 -11.48 28.72 9.95
N PRO A 265 -11.21 28.90 11.26
CA PRO A 265 -11.53 30.15 11.98
C PRO A 265 -10.89 31.42 11.36
N LEU A 266 -9.62 31.36 10.94
CA LEU A 266 -8.95 32.43 10.20
C LEU A 266 -9.67 32.75 8.88
N GLU A 267 -10.10 31.74 8.14
CA GLU A 267 -10.83 31.92 6.89
C GLU A 267 -12.21 32.56 7.11
N ARG A 268 -12.97 32.11 8.12
CA ARG A 268 -14.25 32.77 8.51
C ARG A 268 -14.05 34.21 8.97
N THR A 269 -12.87 34.51 9.52
CA THR A 269 -12.48 35.86 9.93
C THR A 269 -12.12 36.71 8.71
N ALA A 270 -11.39 36.16 7.73
CA ALA A 270 -11.15 36.79 6.44
C ALA A 270 -12.46 37.04 5.67
N ASP A 271 -13.38 36.08 5.62
CA ASP A 271 -14.73 36.21 5.03
C ASP A 271 -15.58 37.30 5.74
N ARG A 272 -15.38 37.50 7.06
CA ARG A 272 -16.01 38.59 7.80
C ARG A 272 -15.42 39.94 7.42
N PHE A 273 -14.09 40.05 7.32
CA PHE A 273 -13.43 41.27 6.86
C PHE A 273 -13.75 41.59 5.40
N ALA A 274 -13.82 40.60 4.51
CA ALA A 274 -14.19 40.77 3.10
C ALA A 274 -15.60 41.36 2.93
N ARG A 275 -16.59 40.91 3.72
CA ARG A 275 -17.95 41.50 3.73
C ARG A 275 -17.97 42.95 4.21
N ALA A 276 -17.12 43.32 5.17
CA ALA A 276 -16.95 44.72 5.58
C ALA A 276 -16.12 45.55 4.58
N PHE A 277 -15.42 44.91 3.65
CA PHE A 277 -14.52 45.57 2.71
C PHE A 277 -15.27 46.35 1.63
N LEU A 278 -16.28 45.77 0.97
CA LEU A 278 -17.02 46.50 -0.09
C LEU A 278 -17.63 47.83 0.40
N PRO A 279 -18.31 47.90 1.56
CA PRO A 279 -18.74 49.19 2.13
C PRO A 279 -17.59 50.17 2.34
N ALA A 280 -16.44 49.72 2.87
CA ALA A 280 -15.27 50.58 3.05
C ALA A 280 -14.67 51.07 1.71
N VAL A 281 -14.71 50.24 0.66
CA VAL A 281 -14.31 50.60 -0.70
C VAL A 281 -15.26 51.66 -1.27
N LEU A 282 -16.56 51.46 -1.18
CA LEU A 282 -17.55 52.43 -1.68
C LEU A 282 -17.48 53.75 -0.91
N VAL A 283 -17.27 53.72 0.41
CA VAL A 283 -17.04 54.93 1.23
C VAL A 283 -15.75 55.63 0.82
N SER A 284 -14.62 54.92 0.68
CA SER A 284 -13.35 55.54 0.28
C SER A 284 -13.38 56.09 -1.15
N ALA A 285 -14.03 55.40 -2.10
CA ALA A 285 -14.29 55.90 -3.45
C ALA A 285 -15.18 57.15 -3.41
N THR A 286 -16.23 57.17 -2.58
CA THR A 286 -17.09 58.35 -2.39
C THR A 286 -16.31 59.54 -1.80
N VAL A 287 -15.48 59.31 -0.78
CA VAL A 287 -14.61 60.34 -0.18
C VAL A 287 -13.61 60.88 -1.21
N VAL A 288 -13.00 60.02 -2.02
CA VAL A 288 -12.08 60.44 -3.10
C VAL A 288 -12.83 61.20 -4.21
N PHE A 289 -14.01 60.75 -4.60
CA PHE A 289 -14.86 61.45 -5.59
C PHE A 289 -15.24 62.85 -5.10
N LEU A 290 -15.79 62.95 -3.89
CA LEU A 290 -16.20 64.22 -3.28
C LEU A 290 -15.00 65.14 -3.02
N GLY A 291 -13.86 64.60 -2.57
CA GLY A 291 -12.65 65.38 -2.33
C GLY A 291 -12.03 65.93 -3.61
N THR A 292 -11.90 65.10 -4.65
CA THR A 292 -11.32 65.51 -5.94
C THR A 292 -12.24 66.43 -6.73
N ASN A 293 -13.56 66.28 -6.58
CA ASN A 293 -14.57 67.12 -7.25
C ASN A 293 -15.18 68.19 -6.33
N ALA A 294 -14.59 68.46 -5.16
CA ALA A 294 -15.16 69.34 -4.12
C ALA A 294 -15.55 70.73 -4.67
N GLY A 295 -14.72 71.31 -5.54
CA GLY A 295 -15.02 72.61 -6.17
C GLY A 295 -16.18 72.58 -7.17
N ALA A 296 -16.45 71.46 -7.82
CA ALA A 296 -17.61 71.28 -8.71
C ALA A 296 -18.90 71.00 -7.91
N VAL A 297 -18.81 70.16 -6.87
CA VAL A 297 -19.91 69.87 -5.94
C VAL A 297 -20.33 71.12 -5.18
N TRP A 298 -19.37 71.91 -4.68
CA TRP A 298 -19.64 73.17 -3.98
C TRP A 298 -20.24 74.24 -4.91
N SER A 299 -19.80 74.32 -6.18
CA SER A 299 -20.45 75.17 -7.19
C SER A 299 -21.90 74.76 -7.40
N LEU A 300 -22.16 73.48 -7.64
CA LEU A 300 -23.51 72.96 -7.88
C LEU A 300 -24.44 73.24 -6.69
N ALA A 301 -23.98 73.00 -5.46
CA ALA A 301 -24.74 73.23 -4.24
C ALA A 301 -25.02 74.72 -3.95
N ARG A 302 -24.17 75.64 -4.43
CA ARG A 302 -24.30 77.09 -4.14
C ARG A 302 -24.96 77.90 -5.25
N SER A 303 -24.85 77.50 -6.52
CA SER A 303 -25.37 78.27 -7.67
C SER A 303 -26.33 77.48 -8.57
N GLY A 304 -26.70 76.25 -8.20
CA GLY A 304 -27.61 75.39 -8.99
C GLY A 304 -27.06 75.02 -10.37
N THR A 305 -25.79 75.30 -10.64
CA THR A 305 -25.16 75.24 -11.96
C THR A 305 -23.78 74.58 -11.85
N LEU A 306 -23.51 73.65 -12.78
CA LEU A 306 -22.18 73.06 -12.95
C LEU A 306 -21.26 74.11 -13.58
N GLY A 307 -20.61 74.92 -12.75
CA GLY A 307 -19.78 76.05 -13.16
C GLY A 307 -18.48 75.64 -13.88
N GLY A 308 -18.58 75.22 -15.14
CA GLY A 308 -17.48 75.08 -16.11
C GLY A 308 -16.37 74.05 -15.80
N ARG A 309 -16.35 73.46 -14.60
CA ARG A 309 -15.34 72.48 -14.17
C ARG A 309 -15.80 71.07 -14.53
N SER A 310 -15.01 70.39 -15.37
CA SER A 310 -15.18 68.97 -15.68
C SER A 310 -15.10 68.11 -14.42
N VAL A 311 -16.08 67.23 -14.21
CA VAL A 311 -16.01 66.17 -13.20
C VAL A 311 -14.91 65.19 -13.61
N ASP A 312 -14.02 64.84 -12.69
CA ASP A 312 -13.00 63.83 -12.91
C ASP A 312 -13.32 62.56 -12.11
N VAL A 313 -13.48 61.46 -12.85
CA VAL A 313 -13.79 60.13 -12.32
C VAL A 313 -12.55 59.26 -12.14
N MET A 314 -11.39 59.62 -12.73
CA MET A 314 -10.21 58.73 -12.79
C MET A 314 -9.67 58.30 -11.42
N PRO A 315 -9.55 59.18 -10.40
CA PRO A 315 -9.10 58.76 -9.06
C PRO A 315 -10.09 57.81 -8.39
N THR A 316 -11.39 58.04 -8.62
CA THR A 316 -12.49 57.22 -8.07
C THR A 316 -12.50 55.83 -8.69
N LEU A 317 -12.37 55.73 -10.02
CA LEU A 317 -12.21 54.48 -10.74
C LEU A 317 -10.96 53.73 -10.26
N ALA A 318 -9.85 54.42 -10.03
CA ALA A 318 -8.62 53.80 -9.52
C ALA A 318 -8.79 53.21 -8.11
N VAL A 319 -9.54 53.86 -7.22
CA VAL A 319 -9.88 53.31 -5.89
C VAL A 319 -10.78 52.08 -6.01
N LEU A 320 -11.86 52.14 -6.81
CA LEU A 320 -12.78 51.03 -7.01
C LEU A 320 -12.08 49.80 -7.60
N VAL A 321 -11.12 49.99 -8.50
CA VAL A 321 -10.33 48.92 -9.12
C VAL A 321 -9.29 48.33 -8.16
N VAL A 322 -8.47 49.16 -7.50
CA VAL A 322 -7.36 48.60 -6.70
C VAL A 322 -7.83 47.94 -5.41
N ALA A 323 -8.93 48.43 -4.86
CA ALA A 323 -9.46 47.94 -3.60
C ALA A 323 -10.37 46.70 -3.78
N CYS A 324 -10.03 45.78 -4.69
CA CYS A 324 -10.55 44.43 -4.59
C CYS A 324 -9.91 43.69 -3.38
N PRO A 325 -10.69 42.98 -2.55
CA PRO A 325 -10.17 42.09 -1.50
C PRO A 325 -9.68 40.73 -2.03
N CYS A 326 -9.41 40.58 -3.33
CA CYS A 326 -9.06 39.32 -3.98
C CYS A 326 -7.90 38.59 -3.25
N ALA A 327 -6.82 39.35 -2.96
CA ALA A 327 -5.67 38.88 -2.18
C ALA A 327 -6.02 38.46 -0.73
N LEU A 328 -7.04 39.05 -0.09
CA LEU A 328 -7.50 38.69 1.26
C LEU A 328 -8.21 37.33 1.26
N ILE A 329 -9.08 37.12 0.26
CA ILE A 329 -9.87 35.89 0.09
C ILE A 329 -8.91 34.71 -0.17
N LEU A 330 -7.95 34.90 -1.07
CA LEU A 330 -7.01 33.85 -1.46
C LEU A 330 -5.93 33.54 -0.41
N ALA A 331 -5.65 34.48 0.50
CA ALA A 331 -4.55 34.38 1.49
C ALA A 331 -4.59 33.14 2.37
N THR A 332 -5.79 32.68 2.74
CA THR A 332 -5.97 31.52 3.63
C THR A 332 -6.05 30.20 2.87
N PRO A 333 -6.94 30.03 1.86
CA PRO A 333 -7.06 28.76 1.13
C PRO A 333 -5.76 28.34 0.44
N ALA A 334 -5.06 29.27 -0.22
CA ALA A 334 -3.80 28.95 -0.92
C ALA A 334 -2.70 28.45 0.05
N ALA A 335 -2.57 29.08 1.22
CA ALA A 335 -1.59 28.69 2.23
C ALA A 335 -1.96 27.37 2.93
N VAL A 336 -3.24 27.15 3.23
CA VAL A 336 -3.73 25.88 3.79
C VAL A 336 -3.52 24.73 2.80
N LEU A 337 -3.91 24.90 1.54
CA LEU A 337 -3.76 23.87 0.49
C LEU A 337 -2.29 23.49 0.26
N ALA A 338 -1.41 24.50 0.13
CA ALA A 338 0.04 24.28 -0.01
C ALA A 338 0.66 23.60 1.24
N SER A 339 0.04 23.76 2.41
CA SER A 339 0.49 23.10 3.64
C SER A 339 0.00 21.66 3.73
N LEU A 340 -1.29 21.40 3.47
CA LEU A 340 -1.87 20.05 3.40
C LEU A 340 -1.11 19.17 2.40
N ALA A 341 -0.84 19.68 1.19
CA ALA A 341 -0.07 18.97 0.16
C ALA A 341 1.41 18.75 0.52
N ARG A 342 1.97 19.47 1.50
CA ARG A 342 3.30 19.16 2.07
C ARG A 342 3.21 18.11 3.17
N LEU A 343 2.28 18.28 4.10
CA LEU A 343 2.10 17.37 5.23
C LEU A 343 1.73 15.96 4.77
N ALA A 344 0.85 15.82 3.78
CA ALA A 344 0.50 14.53 3.20
C ALA A 344 1.71 13.79 2.59
N ARG A 345 2.67 14.51 1.99
CA ARG A 345 3.92 13.94 1.45
C ARG A 345 4.95 13.56 2.51
N SER A 346 4.71 13.89 3.78
CA SER A 346 5.57 13.53 4.92
C SER A 346 4.81 12.68 5.94
N GLY A 347 3.82 11.90 5.50
CA GLY A 347 3.02 11.03 6.37
C GLY A 347 2.20 11.76 7.43
N VAL A 348 1.78 13.01 7.21
CA VAL A 348 0.94 13.76 8.16
C VAL A 348 -0.38 14.16 7.52
N LEU A 349 -1.46 13.52 7.94
CA LEU A 349 -2.82 13.83 7.51
C LEU A 349 -3.47 14.81 8.47
N VAL A 350 -4.20 15.79 7.93
CA VAL A 350 -4.84 16.83 8.75
C VAL A 350 -6.28 17.05 8.28
N LYS A 351 -7.23 16.97 9.21
CA LYS A 351 -8.67 17.14 8.96
C LYS A 351 -9.08 18.62 8.81
N GLY A 352 -8.46 19.31 7.85
CA GLY A 352 -8.81 20.67 7.42
C GLY A 352 -7.98 21.78 8.07
N GLY A 353 -8.09 22.98 7.50
CA GLY A 353 -7.28 24.14 7.89
C GLY A 353 -7.44 24.58 9.35
N ALA A 354 -8.57 24.25 9.99
CA ALA A 354 -8.81 24.54 11.41
C ALA A 354 -7.83 23.78 12.33
N ALA A 355 -7.48 22.54 11.99
CA ALA A 355 -6.51 21.75 12.77
C ALA A 355 -5.08 22.30 12.59
N ILE A 356 -4.71 22.75 11.38
CA ILE A 356 -3.43 23.48 11.15
C ILE A 356 -3.38 24.76 11.99
N GLU A 357 -4.46 25.54 12.03
CA GLU A 357 -4.51 26.78 12.80
C GLU A 357 -4.37 26.54 14.31
N ARG A 358 -5.03 25.50 14.86
CA ARG A 358 -4.90 25.13 16.27
C ARG A 358 -3.52 24.56 16.58
N LEU A 359 -2.97 23.66 15.76
CA LEU A 359 -1.62 23.10 15.93
C LEU A 359 -0.54 24.19 15.97
N ALA A 360 -0.72 25.25 15.17
CA ALA A 360 0.19 26.40 15.18
C ALA A 360 0.19 27.19 16.51
N LYS A 361 -0.88 27.09 17.31
CA LYS A 361 -1.08 27.78 18.59
C LYS A 361 -0.83 26.89 19.82
N VAL A 362 -0.68 25.57 19.64
CA VAL A 362 -0.38 24.63 20.72
C VAL A 362 0.82 25.10 21.53
N ASP A 363 0.66 25.05 22.86
CA ASP A 363 1.68 25.39 23.85
C ASP A 363 1.88 24.29 24.91
N CYS A 364 0.94 23.35 25.04
CA CYS A 364 0.99 22.19 25.93
C CYS A 364 0.84 20.88 25.12
N LEU A 365 1.69 19.88 25.41
CA LEU A 365 1.66 18.55 24.79
C LEU A 365 1.38 17.48 25.85
N ALA A 366 0.33 16.69 25.64
CA ALA A 366 0.07 15.45 26.37
C ALA A 366 0.42 14.26 25.47
N PHE A 367 1.25 13.35 25.97
CA PHE A 367 1.57 12.09 25.31
C PHE A 367 0.95 10.93 26.09
N ASP A 368 0.29 10.00 25.42
CA ASP A 368 0.12 8.68 26.00
C ASP A 368 1.47 7.94 26.10
N LYS A 369 1.55 6.97 27.01
CA LYS A 369 2.73 6.12 27.17
C LYS A 369 2.71 4.92 26.21
N THR A 370 1.65 4.11 26.20
CA THR A 370 1.57 2.80 25.52
C THR A 370 1.32 2.98 24.04
N GLY A 371 2.08 2.32 23.17
CA GLY A 371 1.94 2.46 21.69
C GLY A 371 2.31 3.84 21.13
N THR A 372 2.44 4.86 21.99
CA THR A 372 2.77 6.24 21.63
C THR A 372 4.25 6.54 21.82
N LEU A 373 4.72 6.77 23.06
CA LEU A 373 6.15 6.90 23.36
C LEU A 373 6.89 5.56 23.35
N THR A 374 6.14 4.47 23.30
CA THR A 374 6.61 3.08 23.30
C THR A 374 6.06 2.35 22.08
N GLU A 375 6.65 1.20 21.75
CA GLU A 375 6.23 0.36 20.62
C GLU A 375 4.87 -0.33 20.86
N GLY A 376 4.35 -0.33 22.09
CA GLY A 376 3.12 -1.05 22.46
C GLY A 376 3.32 -2.57 22.43
N ARG A 377 4.57 -3.01 22.45
CA ARG A 377 5.00 -4.40 22.35
C ARG A 377 5.83 -4.69 23.60
N PRO A 378 5.28 -5.42 24.59
CA PRO A 378 6.05 -5.75 25.79
C PRO A 378 7.18 -6.71 25.41
N GLU A 379 8.36 -6.48 25.98
CA GLU A 379 9.53 -7.35 25.91
C GLU A 379 9.86 -7.92 27.30
N LEU A 380 10.42 -9.13 27.34
CA LEU A 380 10.91 -9.74 28.57
C LEU A 380 12.35 -9.27 28.79
N ALA A 381 12.56 -8.45 29.82
CA ALA A 381 13.83 -7.79 30.06
C ALA A 381 14.65 -8.50 31.15
N ASP A 382 14.11 -8.64 32.36
CA ASP A 382 14.78 -9.34 33.47
C ASP A 382 14.15 -10.71 33.74
N ARG A 383 15.00 -11.66 34.14
CA ARG A 383 14.61 -12.99 34.61
C ARG A 383 15.39 -13.29 35.89
N ARG A 384 14.75 -13.12 37.05
CA ARG A 384 15.34 -13.38 38.36
C ARG A 384 14.78 -14.68 38.92
N THR A 385 15.64 -15.54 39.43
CA THR A 385 15.25 -16.81 40.05
C THR A 385 15.71 -16.88 41.50
N PHE A 386 14.99 -17.68 42.30
CA PHE A 386 15.26 -17.90 43.72
C PHE A 386 15.48 -19.40 43.97
N GLY A 387 16.09 -19.76 45.09
CA GLY A 387 16.25 -21.17 45.48
C GLY A 387 17.08 -22.04 44.52
N GLY A 388 17.92 -21.44 43.67
CA GLY A 388 18.78 -22.17 42.72
C GLY A 388 18.09 -22.63 41.43
N TRP A 389 16.89 -22.12 41.13
CA TRP A 389 16.19 -22.44 39.87
C TRP A 389 16.86 -21.80 38.65
N ASP A 390 16.82 -22.50 37.52
CA ASP A 390 17.33 -22.03 36.24
C ASP A 390 16.36 -21.01 35.58
N PRO A 391 16.84 -19.88 35.02
CA PRO A 391 16.00 -18.86 34.39
C PRO A 391 15.18 -19.33 33.18
N ASP A 392 15.72 -20.23 32.37
CA ASP A 392 14.98 -20.80 31.23
C ASP A 392 13.97 -21.85 31.73
N GLY A 393 14.31 -22.62 32.77
CA GLY A 393 13.38 -23.50 33.47
C GLY A 393 12.15 -22.77 34.05
N VAL A 394 12.35 -21.59 34.67
CA VAL A 394 11.24 -20.75 35.17
C VAL A 394 10.43 -20.15 34.02
N LEU A 395 11.08 -19.65 32.96
CA LEU A 395 10.38 -19.15 31.77
C LEU A 395 9.53 -20.23 31.11
N ARG A 396 10.07 -21.46 30.96
CA ARG A 396 9.36 -22.61 30.38
C ARG A 396 8.09 -22.97 31.15
N LEU A 397 8.17 -23.06 32.47
CA LEU A 397 7.02 -23.37 33.32
C LEU A 397 5.96 -22.25 33.29
N ALA A 398 6.39 -20.98 33.35
CA ALA A 398 5.49 -19.84 33.27
C ALA A 398 4.78 -19.76 31.90
N ALA A 399 5.52 -19.95 30.80
CA ALA A 399 4.97 -19.97 29.45
C ALA A 399 4.04 -21.17 29.19
N ALA A 400 4.31 -22.34 29.79
CA ALA A 400 3.41 -23.49 29.70
C ALA A 400 2.09 -23.28 30.46
N ALA A 401 2.14 -22.63 31.64
CA ALA A 401 0.95 -22.24 32.39
C ALA A 401 0.13 -21.14 31.68
N GLU A 402 0.80 -20.16 31.09
CA GLU A 402 0.17 -19.04 30.34
C GLU A 402 -0.19 -19.40 28.88
N ARG A 403 0.09 -20.63 28.41
CA ARG A 403 -0.15 -21.05 27.02
C ARG A 403 -1.61 -20.91 26.56
N SER A 404 -2.56 -21.04 27.48
CA SER A 404 -4.01 -20.95 27.25
C SER A 404 -4.58 -19.54 27.49
N SER A 405 -3.73 -18.55 27.78
CA SER A 405 -4.10 -17.19 28.15
C SER A 405 -3.95 -16.23 26.96
N GLU A 406 -5.00 -15.49 26.64
CA GLU A 406 -4.96 -14.51 25.53
C GLU A 406 -4.24 -13.20 25.89
N HIS A 407 -3.84 -13.03 27.16
CA HIS A 407 -3.30 -11.78 27.69
C HIS A 407 -1.98 -11.37 26.98
N PRO A 408 -1.71 -10.08 26.72
CA PRO A 408 -0.48 -9.64 26.03
C PRO A 408 0.82 -10.12 26.71
N LEU A 409 0.85 -10.18 28.05
CA LEU A 409 1.98 -10.71 28.79
C LEU A 409 2.13 -12.24 28.68
N ALA A 410 1.03 -12.97 28.55
CA ALA A 410 1.05 -14.41 28.31
C ALA A 410 1.67 -14.72 26.94
N ARG A 411 1.22 -14.01 25.91
CA ARG A 411 1.77 -14.09 24.55
C ARG A 411 3.26 -13.76 24.53
N LEU A 412 3.71 -12.77 25.31
CA LEU A 412 5.15 -12.48 25.47
C LEU A 412 5.91 -13.69 26.04
N LEU A 413 5.48 -14.27 27.15
CA LEU A 413 6.16 -15.41 27.77
C LEU A 413 6.24 -16.61 26.83
N VAL A 414 5.14 -16.95 26.15
CA VAL A 414 5.09 -18.01 25.14
C VAL A 414 6.01 -17.72 23.95
N THR A 415 6.03 -16.48 23.47
CA THR A 415 6.88 -16.07 22.33
C THR A 415 8.36 -16.15 22.68
N GLU A 416 8.77 -15.64 23.84
CA GLU A 416 10.17 -15.67 24.26
C GLU A 416 10.64 -17.09 24.63
N ALA A 417 9.77 -17.94 25.20
CA ALA A 417 10.09 -19.35 25.42
C ALA A 417 10.27 -20.13 24.10
N ASN A 418 9.37 -19.94 23.13
CA ASN A 418 9.52 -20.50 21.78
C ASN A 418 10.79 -19.99 21.08
N ARG A 419 11.11 -18.71 21.24
CA ARG A 419 12.32 -18.08 20.68
C ARG A 419 13.60 -18.62 21.31
N ALA A 420 13.57 -18.97 22.59
CA ALA A 420 14.65 -19.67 23.28
C ALA A 420 14.74 -21.18 22.94
N GLY A 421 13.80 -21.71 22.13
CA GLY A 421 13.76 -23.13 21.74
C GLY A 421 13.33 -24.06 22.88
N LEU A 422 12.61 -23.55 23.88
CA LEU A 422 12.15 -24.32 25.04
C LEU A 422 10.90 -25.11 24.69
N ASP A 423 10.88 -26.40 25.04
CA ASP A 423 9.69 -27.24 24.89
C ASP A 423 8.62 -26.85 25.92
N LEU A 424 7.42 -26.55 25.42
CA LEU A 424 6.28 -26.09 26.21
C LEU A 424 5.28 -27.23 26.41
N PRO A 425 5.35 -27.99 27.52
CA PRO A 425 4.39 -29.02 27.83
C PRO A 425 2.96 -28.49 27.87
N LEU A 426 1.99 -29.39 27.70
CA LEU A 426 0.58 -29.06 27.92
C LEU A 426 0.33 -28.75 29.40
N SER A 427 -0.57 -27.82 29.64
CA SER A 427 -1.08 -27.47 30.97
C SER A 427 -2.48 -28.05 31.18
N ASP A 428 -2.67 -28.69 32.32
CA ASP A 428 -3.96 -29.18 32.82
C ASP A 428 -4.54 -28.19 33.85
N ASP A 429 -5.84 -28.29 34.16
CA ASP A 429 -6.52 -27.51 35.20
C ASP A 429 -6.30 -25.97 35.14
N PHE A 430 -6.19 -25.39 33.94
CA PHE A 430 -6.00 -23.95 33.75
C PHE A 430 -7.15 -23.10 34.34
N LEU A 431 -6.80 -22.15 35.20
CA LEU A 431 -7.70 -21.22 35.86
C LEU A 431 -7.15 -19.78 35.75
N ALA A 432 -7.91 -18.91 35.11
CA ALA A 432 -7.58 -17.49 35.02
C ALA A 432 -8.14 -16.70 36.21
N HIS A 433 -7.32 -15.80 36.77
CA HIS A 433 -7.68 -14.87 37.83
C HIS A 433 -7.66 -13.43 37.28
N PRO A 434 -8.82 -12.84 36.90
CA PRO A 434 -8.89 -11.52 36.28
C PRO A 434 -8.18 -10.42 37.08
N GLY A 435 -7.25 -9.72 36.42
CA GLY A 435 -6.41 -8.68 37.03
C GLY A 435 -5.44 -9.18 38.11
N ALA A 436 -5.16 -10.48 38.16
CA ALA A 436 -4.30 -11.12 39.15
C ALA A 436 -3.24 -12.03 38.49
N GLY A 437 -3.64 -12.94 37.60
CA GLY A 437 -2.74 -13.89 36.93
C GLY A 437 -3.44 -15.17 36.50
N VAL A 438 -2.71 -16.29 36.44
CA VAL A 438 -3.20 -17.63 36.10
C VAL A 438 -2.65 -18.70 37.05
N GLU A 439 -3.39 -19.80 37.17
CA GLU A 439 -3.00 -21.03 37.86
C GLU A 439 -3.19 -22.21 36.91
N ALA A 440 -2.25 -23.15 36.87
CA ALA A 440 -2.35 -24.35 36.03
C ALA A 440 -1.46 -25.48 36.58
N LYS A 441 -1.72 -26.72 36.17
CA LYS A 441 -0.78 -27.83 36.38
C LYS A 441 0.09 -28.04 35.16
N VAL A 442 1.40 -28.13 35.37
CA VAL A 442 2.39 -28.42 34.33
C VAL A 442 3.26 -29.57 34.82
N GLU A 443 3.38 -30.64 34.05
CA GLU A 443 4.15 -31.85 34.43
C GLU A 443 3.74 -32.42 35.81
N GLY A 444 2.45 -32.30 36.15
CA GLY A 444 1.88 -32.72 37.44
C GLY A 444 2.10 -31.75 38.61
N ARG A 445 2.90 -30.68 38.44
CA ARG A 445 3.17 -29.66 39.47
C ARG A 445 2.21 -28.49 39.35
N SER A 446 1.79 -27.92 40.48
CA SER A 446 0.97 -26.70 40.50
C SER A 446 1.85 -25.47 40.22
N ILE A 447 1.52 -24.72 39.17
CA ILE A 447 2.20 -23.50 38.74
C ILE A 447 1.25 -22.31 38.91
N LEU A 448 1.76 -21.22 39.50
CA LEU A 448 1.04 -19.97 39.67
C LEU A 448 1.86 -18.83 39.05
N VAL A 449 1.26 -18.06 38.14
CA VAL A 449 1.92 -16.92 37.47
C VAL A 449 1.06 -15.68 37.67
N GLY A 450 1.61 -14.57 38.14
CA GLY A 450 0.81 -13.36 38.32
C GLY A 450 1.45 -12.24 39.12
N ASN A 451 0.64 -11.30 39.57
CA ASN A 451 1.07 -10.17 40.39
C ASN A 451 0.99 -10.50 41.90
N LEU A 452 1.60 -9.62 42.71
CA LEU A 452 1.71 -9.79 44.18
C LEU A 452 0.37 -9.99 44.90
N ARG A 453 -0.76 -9.53 44.33
CA ARG A 453 -2.09 -9.74 44.90
C ARG A 453 -2.48 -11.21 44.86
N LEU A 454 -2.28 -11.90 43.74
CA LEU A 454 -2.61 -13.33 43.58
C LEU A 454 -1.88 -14.19 44.62
N PHE A 455 -0.60 -13.89 44.86
CA PHE A 455 0.25 -14.64 45.78
C PHE A 455 -0.19 -14.42 47.24
N ARG A 456 -0.58 -13.18 47.60
CA ARG A 456 -1.16 -12.86 48.92
C ARG A 456 -2.54 -13.50 49.10
N GLU A 457 -3.41 -13.49 48.08
CA GLU A 457 -4.73 -14.15 48.08
C GLU A 457 -4.60 -15.69 48.23
N ARG A 458 -3.56 -16.31 47.67
CA ARG A 458 -3.22 -17.73 47.84
C ARG A 458 -2.43 -18.06 49.12
N GLY A 459 -2.13 -17.06 49.96
CA GLY A 459 -1.40 -17.26 51.23
C GLY A 459 0.07 -17.62 51.08
N ILE A 460 0.68 -17.37 49.91
CA ILE A 460 2.09 -17.65 49.65
C ILE A 460 2.96 -16.58 50.33
N ALA A 461 3.89 -17.02 51.17
CA ALA A 461 4.84 -16.14 51.84
C ALA A 461 5.84 -15.54 50.85
N VAL A 462 6.03 -14.22 50.92
CA VAL A 462 6.99 -13.48 50.10
C VAL A 462 8.25 -13.24 50.93
N ALA A 463 9.39 -13.72 50.47
CA ALA A 463 10.67 -13.55 51.16
C ALA A 463 11.25 -12.14 50.91
N PRO A 464 12.10 -11.58 51.80
CA PRO A 464 12.69 -10.25 51.63
C PRO A 464 13.46 -10.09 50.31
N GLU A 465 14.15 -11.14 49.86
CA GLU A 465 14.88 -11.21 48.58
C GLU A 465 13.94 -11.04 47.37
N VAL A 466 12.68 -11.48 47.50
CA VAL A 466 11.65 -11.32 46.46
C VAL A 466 11.09 -9.89 46.51
N GLU A 467 10.91 -9.30 47.69
CA GLU A 467 10.49 -7.89 47.80
C GLU A 467 11.54 -6.94 47.20
N GLU A 468 12.84 -7.13 47.50
CA GLU A 468 13.94 -6.36 46.88
C GLU A 468 14.00 -6.54 45.35
N ALA A 469 13.68 -7.74 44.86
CA ALA A 469 13.58 -8.00 43.43
C ALA A 469 12.38 -7.30 42.77
N LEU A 470 11.22 -7.24 43.44
CA LEU A 470 10.04 -6.53 42.96
C LEU A 470 10.29 -5.01 42.92
N ASP A 471 10.88 -4.44 43.97
CA ASP A 471 11.20 -3.01 44.04
C ASP A 471 12.20 -2.60 42.94
N ALA A 472 13.26 -3.38 42.72
CA ALA A 472 14.22 -3.11 41.64
C ALA A 472 13.61 -3.20 40.22
N LEU A 473 12.57 -4.03 40.04
CA LEU A 473 11.82 -4.11 38.79
C LEU A 473 10.88 -2.91 38.61
N ASP A 474 10.12 -2.53 39.64
CA ASP A 474 9.28 -1.33 39.61
C ASP A 474 10.14 -0.04 39.41
N GLU A 475 11.33 0.07 40.01
CA GLU A 475 12.27 1.19 39.80
C GLU A 475 12.82 1.29 38.37
N SER A 476 13.11 0.14 37.75
CA SER A 476 13.55 0.06 36.34
C SER A 476 12.38 0.12 35.34
N GLY A 477 11.15 0.17 35.85
CA GLY A 477 9.91 0.34 35.12
C GLY A 477 9.42 -0.92 34.40
N GLN A 478 9.65 -2.07 35.03
CA GLN A 478 9.22 -3.38 34.55
C GLN A 478 8.00 -3.84 35.36
N THR A 479 6.99 -4.36 34.69
CA THR A 479 5.89 -5.10 35.32
C THR A 479 6.41 -6.47 35.74
N ALA A 480 6.48 -6.69 37.05
CA ALA A 480 6.89 -7.96 37.61
C ALA A 480 5.75 -9.02 37.55
N LEU A 481 6.09 -10.19 37.02
CA LEU A 481 5.30 -11.42 37.06
C LEU A 481 6.00 -12.42 37.98
N LEU A 482 5.42 -12.66 39.15
CA LEU A 482 5.85 -13.70 40.08
C LEU A 482 5.50 -15.07 39.51
N VAL A 483 6.40 -16.04 39.69
CA VAL A 483 6.19 -17.44 39.32
C VAL A 483 6.40 -18.30 40.57
N ALA A 484 5.40 -19.11 40.93
CA ALA A 484 5.52 -20.14 41.96
C ALA A 484 5.31 -21.55 41.40
N VAL A 485 6.00 -22.50 42.03
CA VAL A 485 5.87 -23.95 41.83
C VAL A 485 5.53 -24.55 43.19
N GLU A 486 4.43 -25.31 43.28
CA GLU A 486 4.00 -26.00 44.50
C GLU A 486 3.89 -25.09 45.75
N GLY A 487 3.51 -23.83 45.53
CA GLY A 487 3.36 -22.82 46.58
C GLY A 487 4.65 -22.10 47.01
N GLN A 488 5.79 -22.37 46.38
CA GLN A 488 7.06 -21.65 46.58
C GLN A 488 7.36 -20.72 45.41
N ILE A 489 7.75 -19.47 45.69
CA ILE A 489 8.16 -18.51 44.65
C ILE A 489 9.54 -18.92 44.10
N VAL A 490 9.60 -19.28 42.82
CA VAL A 490 10.82 -19.74 42.14
C VAL A 490 11.48 -18.67 41.28
N GLY A 491 10.74 -17.61 40.92
CA GLY A 491 11.29 -16.49 40.17
C GLY A 491 10.33 -15.32 39.98
N VAL A 492 10.88 -14.24 39.43
CA VAL A 492 10.15 -13.07 38.93
C VAL A 492 10.63 -12.77 37.50
N LEU A 493 9.68 -12.61 36.60
CA LEU A 493 9.87 -12.26 35.21
C LEU A 493 9.48 -10.79 35.00
N GLY A 494 10.42 -9.97 34.55
CA GLY A 494 10.24 -8.53 34.34
C GLY A 494 9.87 -8.22 32.89
N ALA A 495 8.60 -7.86 32.66
CA ALA A 495 8.12 -7.42 31.35
C ALA A 495 8.10 -5.88 31.26
N ARG A 496 8.55 -5.29 30.16
CA ARG A 496 8.48 -3.82 29.97
C ARG A 496 8.06 -3.46 28.55
N ASP A 497 7.44 -2.31 28.37
CA ASP A 497 7.20 -1.77 27.04
C ASP A 497 8.48 -1.12 26.48
N ARG A 498 8.77 -1.36 25.20
CA ARG A 498 9.98 -0.86 24.56
C ARG A 498 9.78 0.60 24.16
N VAL A 499 10.65 1.48 24.63
CA VAL A 499 10.64 2.90 24.21
C VAL A 499 11.05 3.00 22.75
N ARG A 500 10.29 3.73 21.94
CA ARG A 500 10.63 3.94 20.51
C ARG A 500 11.98 4.64 20.40
N ALA A 501 12.83 4.18 19.49
CA ALA A 501 14.21 4.69 19.36
C ALA A 501 14.25 6.22 19.13
N GLU A 502 13.30 6.75 18.36
CA GLU A 502 13.17 8.16 18.01
C GLU A 502 12.47 9.02 19.07
N ALA A 503 11.82 8.44 20.09
CA ALA A 503 10.97 9.20 21.02
C ALA A 503 11.75 10.28 21.79
N HIS A 504 13.00 9.99 22.16
CA HIS A 504 13.92 10.96 22.77
C HIS A 504 14.15 12.17 21.85
N ASP A 505 14.50 11.93 20.59
CA ASP A 505 14.89 12.96 19.64
C ASP A 505 13.69 13.81 19.21
N VAL A 506 12.52 13.20 19.06
CA VAL A 506 11.25 13.90 18.83
C VAL A 506 10.92 14.83 20.00
N VAL A 507 10.96 14.31 21.23
CA VAL A 507 10.72 15.12 22.45
C VAL A 507 11.72 16.29 22.54
N HIS A 508 12.99 16.05 22.22
CA HIS A 508 14.03 17.07 22.23
C HIS A 508 13.79 18.15 21.13
N ALA A 509 13.42 17.75 19.91
CA ALA A 509 13.06 18.66 18.83
C ALA A 509 11.83 19.53 19.19
N LEU A 510 10.83 18.96 19.87
CA LEU A 510 9.65 19.71 20.34
C LEU A 510 10.01 20.76 21.39
N LYS A 511 10.95 20.46 22.30
CA LYS A 511 11.50 21.44 23.25
C LYS A 511 12.25 22.58 22.54
N HIS A 512 12.99 22.28 21.47
CA HIS A 512 13.63 23.30 20.62
C HIS A 512 12.62 24.18 19.87
N LEU A 513 11.45 23.63 19.51
CA LEU A 513 10.31 24.42 19.03
C LEU A 513 9.61 25.22 20.15
N GLY A 514 10.13 25.22 21.38
CA GLY A 514 9.59 25.98 22.51
C GLY A 514 8.42 25.30 23.24
N LEU A 515 8.04 24.08 22.85
CA LEU A 515 7.01 23.28 23.54
C LEU A 515 7.64 22.57 24.74
N LYS A 516 7.89 23.34 25.80
CA LYS A 516 8.51 22.85 27.05
C LYS A 516 7.50 22.20 28.00
N ASP A 517 6.22 22.53 27.88
CA ASP A 517 5.15 22.01 28.72
C ASP A 517 4.68 20.68 28.10
N GLN A 518 5.25 19.60 28.60
CA GLN A 518 5.08 18.24 28.08
C GLN A 518 4.76 17.31 29.24
N THR A 519 3.70 16.53 29.10
CA THR A 519 3.20 15.62 30.14
C THR A 519 2.99 14.22 29.57
N ILE A 520 3.41 13.19 30.30
CA ILE A 520 2.99 11.81 30.02
C ILE A 520 1.69 11.55 30.79
N LEU A 521 0.63 11.14 30.09
CA LEU A 521 -0.62 10.64 30.67
C LEU A 521 -0.61 9.11 30.53
N THR A 522 -0.88 8.36 31.60
CA THR A 522 -0.89 6.88 31.52
C THR A 522 -1.78 6.25 32.58
N GLY A 523 -2.27 5.03 32.29
CA GLY A 523 -2.94 4.16 33.26
C GLY A 523 -1.97 3.32 34.10
N ASP A 524 -0.69 3.25 33.72
CA ASP A 524 0.37 2.58 34.49
C ASP A 524 0.59 3.23 35.87
N ARG A 525 1.18 2.47 36.79
CA ARG A 525 1.72 3.00 38.05
C ARG A 525 2.79 4.07 37.82
N LEU A 526 2.96 4.94 38.80
CA LEU A 526 3.87 6.08 38.72
C LEU A 526 5.36 5.71 38.56
N ALA A 527 5.82 4.58 39.11
CA ALA A 527 7.23 4.16 39.00
C ALA A 527 7.63 3.74 37.56
N PRO A 528 6.92 2.83 36.87
CA PRO A 528 7.09 2.59 35.43
C PRO A 528 6.97 3.84 34.57
N ALA A 529 5.97 4.69 34.82
CA ALA A 529 5.80 5.93 34.09
C ALA A 529 7.03 6.85 34.23
N ARG A 530 7.59 6.98 35.44
CA ARG A 530 8.84 7.73 35.73
C ARG A 530 10.08 7.12 35.10
N ALA A 531 10.16 5.80 34.93
CA ALA A 531 11.26 5.16 34.21
C ALA A 531 11.25 5.55 32.71
N ILE A 532 10.08 5.54 32.07
CA ILE A 532 9.90 6.00 30.69
C ILE A 532 10.18 7.50 30.57
N GLY A 533 9.58 8.33 31.43
CA GLY A 533 9.79 9.78 31.45
C GLY A 533 11.25 10.19 31.62
N ARG A 534 12.03 9.46 32.43
CA ARG A 534 13.49 9.65 32.53
C ARG A 534 14.22 9.39 31.21
N LYS A 535 13.87 8.32 30.47
CA LYS A 535 14.48 7.94 29.19
C LYS A 535 14.18 8.95 28.06
N VAL A 536 12.95 9.47 27.99
CA VAL A 536 12.57 10.50 26.99
C VAL A 536 12.74 11.95 27.50
N HIS A 537 13.25 12.12 28.72
CA HIS A 537 13.40 13.40 29.42
C HIS A 537 12.09 14.22 29.59
N ILE A 538 10.93 13.59 29.74
CA ILE A 538 9.68 14.27 30.13
C ILE A 538 9.56 14.21 31.66
N ALA A 539 9.45 15.38 32.29
CA ALA A 539 9.46 15.50 33.76
C ALA A 539 8.07 15.48 34.40
N GLN A 540 7.03 15.93 33.69
CA GLN A 540 5.64 15.91 34.18
C GLN A 540 4.98 14.59 33.79
N ILE A 541 4.39 13.91 34.76
CA ILE A 541 3.84 12.57 34.58
C ILE A 541 2.59 12.46 35.44
N GLU A 542 1.49 12.04 34.83
CA GLU A 542 0.20 11.80 35.45
C GLU A 542 -0.12 10.33 35.21
N ALA A 543 -0.10 9.55 36.29
CA ALA A 543 -0.15 8.09 36.29
C ALA A 543 -1.49 7.60 36.86
N GLU A 544 -1.77 6.30 36.69
CA GLU A 544 -2.98 5.64 37.22
C GLU A 544 -4.30 6.28 36.74
N LEU A 545 -4.26 6.91 35.55
CA LEU A 545 -5.41 7.59 34.94
C LEU A 545 -6.32 6.61 34.18
N THR A 546 -7.63 6.71 34.43
CA THR A 546 -8.65 6.13 33.54
C THR A 546 -8.79 6.95 32.25
N PRO A 547 -9.37 6.39 31.16
CA PRO A 547 -9.63 7.15 29.93
C PRO A 547 -10.43 8.44 30.14
N ALA A 548 -11.39 8.43 31.08
CA ALA A 548 -12.14 9.63 31.48
C ALA A 548 -11.24 10.66 32.20
N ALA A 549 -10.40 10.22 33.14
CA ALA A 549 -9.47 11.09 33.86
C ALA A 549 -8.43 11.74 32.93
N LYS A 550 -8.00 11.06 31.85
CA LYS A 550 -7.15 11.67 30.80
C LYS A 550 -7.88 12.84 30.10
N ALA A 551 -9.16 12.67 29.77
CA ALA A 551 -9.96 13.74 29.16
C ALA A 551 -10.23 14.91 30.13
N GLU A 552 -10.50 14.63 31.42
CA GLU A 552 -10.63 15.66 32.45
C GLU A 552 -9.33 16.45 32.68
N TRP A 553 -8.17 15.79 32.61
CA TRP A 553 -6.87 16.46 32.68
C TRP A 553 -6.70 17.49 31.56
N ILE A 554 -7.05 17.12 30.33
CA ILE A 554 -7.02 18.00 29.15
C ILE A 554 -7.99 19.17 29.35
N HIS A 555 -9.22 18.89 29.79
CA HIS A 555 -10.24 19.89 30.04
C HIS A 555 -9.81 20.92 31.10
N ARG A 556 -9.14 20.47 32.17
CA ARG A 556 -8.54 21.33 33.19
C ARG A 556 -7.45 22.24 32.62
N LYS A 557 -6.57 21.71 31.77
CA LYS A 557 -5.52 22.51 31.11
C LYS A 557 -6.09 23.54 30.13
N GLN A 558 -7.16 23.21 29.42
CA GLN A 558 -7.91 24.18 28.59
C GLN A 558 -8.52 25.30 29.45
N HIS A 559 -9.04 25.00 30.64
CA HIS A 559 -9.52 26.02 31.59
C HIS A 559 -8.41 26.90 32.17
N GLU A 560 -7.17 26.40 32.27
CA GLU A 560 -5.97 27.22 32.55
C GLU A 560 -5.56 28.13 31.36
N GLY A 561 -6.30 28.09 30.24
CA GLY A 561 -6.03 28.89 29.04
C GLY A 561 -4.97 28.31 28.10
N ARG A 562 -4.58 27.04 28.29
CA ARG A 562 -3.64 26.32 27.42
C ARG A 562 -4.33 25.82 26.16
N ILE A 563 -3.56 25.70 25.07
CA ILE A 563 -3.98 25.03 23.84
C ILE A 563 -3.29 23.66 23.82
N VAL A 564 -4.07 22.61 24.11
CA VAL A 564 -3.55 21.27 24.38
C VAL A 564 -3.60 20.42 23.12
N ALA A 565 -2.46 19.82 22.75
CA ALA A 565 -2.45 18.69 21.82
C ALA A 565 -2.26 17.38 22.60
N MET A 566 -3.10 16.39 22.31
CA MET A 566 -2.99 15.02 22.82
C MET A 566 -2.42 14.15 21.71
N ILE A 567 -1.38 13.37 22.00
CA ILE A 567 -0.79 12.38 21.11
C ILE A 567 -1.12 10.99 21.69
N GLY A 568 -1.72 10.11 20.89
CA GLY A 568 -2.16 8.78 21.35
C GLY A 568 -2.28 7.76 20.21
N ASP A 569 -2.40 6.48 20.56
CA ASP A 569 -2.71 5.39 19.61
C ASP A 569 -4.19 5.34 19.22
N GLY A 570 -5.05 5.99 20.02
CA GLY A 570 -6.46 6.23 19.78
C GLY A 570 -7.41 5.07 20.04
N ILE A 571 -6.94 3.92 20.57
CA ILE A 571 -7.85 2.86 21.04
C ILE A 571 -8.35 3.20 22.44
N ASN A 572 -7.43 3.40 23.39
CA ASN A 572 -7.77 3.74 24.78
C ASN A 572 -7.98 5.24 25.00
N ASP A 573 -7.47 6.08 24.09
CA ASP A 573 -7.39 7.53 24.24
C ASP A 573 -8.36 8.32 23.36
N ALA A 574 -9.28 7.67 22.65
CA ALA A 574 -10.27 8.35 21.81
C ALA A 574 -11.02 9.51 22.53
N PRO A 575 -11.46 9.39 23.81
CA PRO A 575 -12.08 10.51 24.54
C PRO A 575 -11.11 11.68 24.78
N ALA A 576 -9.84 11.39 25.07
CA ALA A 576 -8.81 12.39 25.32
C ALA A 576 -8.40 13.11 24.02
N LEU A 577 -8.22 12.37 22.92
CA LEU A 577 -7.95 12.90 21.59
C LEU A 577 -9.09 13.80 21.07
N ALA A 578 -10.33 13.44 21.36
CA ALA A 578 -11.51 14.23 20.98
C ALA A 578 -11.71 15.50 21.83
N MET A 579 -11.30 15.47 23.11
CA MET A 579 -11.36 16.63 24.02
C MET A 579 -10.27 17.67 23.72
N ALA A 580 -9.09 17.23 23.26
CA ALA A 580 -7.97 18.12 22.97
C ALA A 580 -8.27 19.14 21.86
N ASP A 581 -7.66 20.33 21.94
CA ASP A 581 -7.69 21.31 20.85
C ASP A 581 -7.13 20.70 19.55
N VAL A 582 -6.14 19.82 19.68
CA VAL A 582 -5.64 18.98 18.59
C VAL A 582 -5.35 17.56 19.08
N GLY A 583 -6.28 16.63 18.86
CA GLY A 583 -5.95 15.21 18.89
C GLY A 583 -5.03 14.83 17.72
N ILE A 584 -3.93 14.15 18.00
CA ILE A 584 -2.95 13.62 17.03
C ILE A 584 -2.89 12.11 17.24
N ALA A 585 -3.45 11.35 16.30
CA ALA A 585 -3.44 9.90 16.33
C ALA A 585 -2.19 9.34 15.62
N LEU A 586 -1.66 8.23 16.14
CA LEU A 586 -0.62 7.42 15.48
C LEU A 586 -1.26 6.36 14.58
N GLY A 587 -0.69 6.19 13.39
CA GLY A 587 -1.29 5.46 12.27
C GLY A 587 -0.73 4.06 12.08
N GLY A 588 -1.06 3.12 12.98
CA GLY A 588 -0.68 1.70 12.88
C GLY A 588 -1.76 0.76 12.33
N VAL A 589 -1.56 -0.55 12.50
CA VAL A 589 -2.56 -1.59 12.17
C VAL A 589 -3.72 -1.53 13.18
N GLY A 590 -4.97 -1.47 12.71
CA GLY A 590 -6.18 -1.35 13.56
C GLY A 590 -6.75 0.07 13.75
N THR A 591 -6.40 0.99 12.87
CA THR A 591 -6.47 2.45 13.05
C THR A 591 -7.82 3.15 12.96
N ASP A 592 -8.93 2.47 12.66
CA ASP A 592 -10.15 3.17 12.20
C ASP A 592 -10.77 4.07 13.30
N ILE A 593 -10.76 3.63 14.56
CA ILE A 593 -11.24 4.43 15.72
C ILE A 593 -10.30 5.64 15.97
N ALA A 594 -8.99 5.41 15.92
CA ALA A 594 -7.97 6.43 16.16
C ALA A 594 -7.99 7.53 15.07
N ALA A 595 -8.12 7.10 13.82
CA ALA A 595 -8.25 7.95 12.66
C ALA A 595 -9.56 8.73 12.66
N GLU A 596 -10.63 8.26 13.31
CA GLU A 596 -11.86 9.03 13.53
C GLU A 596 -11.74 10.06 14.68
N ALA A 597 -11.14 9.68 15.83
CA ALA A 597 -11.02 10.56 17.00
C ALA A 597 -10.04 11.74 16.80
N GLY A 598 -8.91 11.51 16.11
CA GLY A 598 -7.87 12.54 15.91
C GLY A 598 -8.26 13.68 14.97
N SER A 599 -7.75 14.90 15.19
CA SER A 599 -7.76 16.00 14.21
C SER A 599 -6.63 15.88 13.18
N ILE A 600 -5.57 15.16 13.54
CA ILE A 600 -4.36 14.89 12.76
C ILE A 600 -4.04 13.40 12.90
N VAL A 601 -3.52 12.77 11.86
CA VAL A 601 -3.03 11.39 11.88
C VAL A 601 -1.60 11.36 11.35
N LEU A 602 -0.68 10.72 12.08
CA LEU A 602 0.69 10.44 11.66
C LEU A 602 0.70 9.04 11.03
N MET A 603 1.23 8.87 9.83
CA MET A 603 1.14 7.64 9.05
C MET A 603 2.33 6.73 9.31
N GLY A 604 2.06 5.49 9.70
CA GLY A 604 3.07 4.51 10.09
C GLY A 604 3.49 4.65 11.56
N ASP A 605 4.47 3.82 11.94
CA ASP A 605 4.95 3.72 13.31
C ASP A 605 5.72 4.93 13.87
N PRO A 606 6.54 5.71 13.11
CA PRO A 606 7.49 6.63 13.74
C PRO A 606 6.86 7.96 14.18
N LEU A 607 7.26 8.43 15.37
CA LEU A 607 6.90 9.77 15.88
C LEU A 607 7.60 10.94 15.14
N MET A 608 8.60 10.65 14.30
CA MET A 608 9.46 11.63 13.62
C MET A 608 8.77 12.77 12.86
N PRO A 609 7.60 12.58 12.20
CA PRO A 609 6.94 13.67 11.48
C PRO A 609 6.36 14.78 12.38
N LEU A 610 6.14 14.52 13.68
CA LEU A 610 5.42 15.42 14.59
C LEU A 610 6.05 16.83 14.77
N PRO A 611 7.37 16.99 14.99
CA PRO A 611 7.98 18.33 15.09
C PRO A 611 7.87 19.09 13.76
N GLY A 612 8.04 18.39 12.64
CA GLY A 612 7.88 18.94 11.29
C GLY A 612 6.45 19.42 11.02
N ALA A 613 5.44 18.68 11.48
CA ALA A 613 4.03 19.06 11.38
C ALA A 613 3.73 20.37 12.11
N ILE A 614 4.20 20.50 13.35
CA ILE A 614 4.03 21.71 14.17
C ILE A 614 4.77 22.90 13.56
N GLU A 615 6.01 22.71 13.10
CA GLU A 615 6.76 23.78 12.46
C GLU A 615 6.07 24.25 11.17
N GLN A 616 5.59 23.31 10.35
CA GLN A 616 4.87 23.59 9.12
C GLN A 616 3.54 24.30 9.38
N ALA A 617 2.79 23.95 10.43
CA ALA A 617 1.59 24.66 10.84
C ALA A 617 1.89 26.11 11.25
N ARG A 618 2.93 26.33 12.07
CA ARG A 618 3.39 27.68 12.44
C ARG A 618 3.86 28.50 11.24
N ARG A 619 4.60 27.87 10.32
CA ARG A 619 5.00 28.46 9.02
C ARG A 619 3.76 28.86 8.20
N THR A 620 2.70 28.04 8.22
CA THR A 620 1.42 28.30 7.51
C THR A 620 0.68 29.50 8.08
N VAL A 621 0.45 29.56 9.40
CA VAL A 621 -0.21 30.72 10.04
C VAL A 621 0.60 32.00 9.86
N ARG A 622 1.94 31.92 9.90
CA ARG A 622 2.81 33.06 9.55
C ARG A 622 2.67 33.49 8.09
N ASN A 623 2.50 32.55 7.16
CA ASN A 623 2.27 32.82 5.74
C ASN A 623 0.94 33.55 5.52
N ILE A 624 -0.14 33.04 6.13
CA ILE A 624 -1.47 33.65 6.09
C ILE A 624 -1.41 35.09 6.63
N ARG A 625 -0.77 35.31 7.78
CA ARG A 625 -0.58 36.66 8.35
C ARG A 625 0.22 37.58 7.42
N GLN A 626 1.29 37.08 6.79
CA GLN A 626 2.05 37.85 5.79
C GLN A 626 1.18 38.25 4.60
N ASN A 627 0.41 37.30 4.06
CA ASN A 627 -0.47 37.52 2.91
C ASN A 627 -1.54 38.57 3.20
N ILE A 628 -2.21 38.45 4.36
CA ILE A 628 -3.25 39.38 4.81
C ILE A 628 -2.66 40.77 5.08
N ILE A 629 -1.61 40.87 5.90
CA ILE A 629 -1.11 42.16 6.38
C ILE A 629 -0.36 42.91 5.28
N LEU A 630 0.56 42.25 4.56
CA LEU A 630 1.46 42.92 3.62
C LEU A 630 0.81 43.12 2.25
N PHE A 631 0.20 42.07 1.70
CA PHE A 631 -0.30 42.09 0.32
C PHE A 631 -1.78 42.48 0.23
N ALA A 632 -2.64 41.97 1.11
CA ALA A 632 -4.07 42.27 1.03
C ALA A 632 -4.46 43.62 1.64
N PHE A 633 -3.94 43.99 2.81
CA PHE A 633 -4.19 45.28 3.44
C PHE A 633 -3.11 46.33 3.10
N GLY A 634 -1.83 46.01 3.31
CA GLY A 634 -0.73 46.98 3.14
C GLY A 634 -0.63 47.57 1.73
N LEU A 635 -0.55 46.72 0.70
CA LEU A 635 -0.47 47.15 -0.70
C LEU A 635 -1.72 47.94 -1.13
N ASN A 636 -2.91 47.42 -0.83
CA ASN A 636 -4.18 48.08 -1.17
C ASN A 636 -4.32 49.45 -0.48
N ALA A 637 -3.97 49.57 0.81
CA ALA A 637 -4.04 50.85 1.53
C ALA A 637 -3.11 51.91 0.93
N ILE A 638 -1.86 51.53 0.61
CA ILE A 638 -0.90 52.40 -0.08
C ILE A 638 -1.46 52.81 -1.45
N ALA A 639 -2.02 51.87 -2.21
CA ALA A 639 -2.53 52.14 -3.55
C ALA A 639 -3.78 53.03 -3.56
N VAL A 640 -4.71 52.86 -2.61
CA VAL A 640 -5.87 53.74 -2.42
C VAL A 640 -5.43 55.18 -2.08
N ILE A 641 -4.42 55.35 -1.21
CA ILE A 641 -3.85 56.66 -0.91
C ILE A 641 -3.23 57.28 -2.16
N LEU A 642 -2.43 56.53 -2.93
CA LEU A 642 -1.82 57.02 -4.17
C LEU A 642 -2.85 57.33 -5.27
N ALA A 643 -3.97 56.59 -5.32
CA ALA A 643 -5.09 56.87 -6.21
C ALA A 643 -5.80 58.18 -5.83
N GLY A 644 -6.13 58.36 -4.55
CA GLY A 644 -6.72 59.60 -4.03
C GLY A 644 -5.83 60.83 -4.24
N LEU A 645 -4.51 60.66 -4.09
CA LEU A 645 -3.49 61.69 -4.39
C LEU A 645 -3.23 61.87 -5.90
N ARG A 646 -3.96 61.19 -6.79
CA ARG A 646 -3.86 61.29 -8.25
C ARG A 646 -2.49 60.87 -8.81
N VAL A 647 -1.74 60.08 -8.04
CA VAL A 647 -0.45 59.48 -8.43
C VAL A 647 -0.67 58.14 -9.16
N LEU A 648 -1.72 57.40 -8.80
CA LEU A 648 -2.09 56.12 -9.38
C LEU A 648 -3.38 56.25 -10.21
N GLY A 649 -3.32 55.92 -11.50
CA GLY A 649 -4.51 55.84 -12.37
C GLY A 649 -5.12 54.44 -12.41
N PRO A 650 -6.33 54.25 -12.99
CA PRO A 650 -7.09 52.99 -12.94
C PRO A 650 -6.32 51.76 -13.48
N VAL A 651 -5.53 51.95 -14.53
CA VAL A 651 -4.68 50.91 -15.12
C VAL A 651 -3.59 50.45 -14.14
N ALA A 652 -2.87 51.40 -13.54
CA ALA A 652 -1.84 51.09 -12.57
C ALA A 652 -2.44 50.51 -11.28
N ALA A 653 -3.65 50.93 -10.91
CA ALA A 653 -4.47 50.31 -9.87
C ALA A 653 -4.78 48.82 -10.18
N ALA A 654 -5.22 48.48 -11.39
CA ALA A 654 -5.45 47.09 -11.80
C ALA A 654 -4.16 46.24 -11.74
N VAL A 655 -3.04 46.78 -12.22
CA VAL A 655 -1.74 46.09 -12.17
C VAL A 655 -1.27 45.88 -10.71
N VAL A 656 -1.34 46.91 -9.87
CA VAL A 656 -0.95 46.82 -8.45
C VAL A 656 -1.84 45.82 -7.71
N HIS A 657 -3.14 45.82 -8.01
CA HIS A 657 -4.08 44.85 -7.46
C HIS A 657 -3.66 43.41 -7.79
N GLN A 658 -3.40 43.12 -9.07
CA GLN A 658 -3.07 41.77 -9.49
C GLN A 658 -1.67 41.31 -9.03
N ILE A 659 -0.73 42.24 -8.85
CA ILE A 659 0.54 41.98 -8.15
C ILE A 659 0.28 41.54 -6.71
N GLY A 660 -0.68 42.14 -6.00
CA GLY A 660 -1.07 41.72 -4.66
C GLY A 660 -1.52 40.26 -4.60
N SER A 661 -2.50 39.89 -5.42
CA SER A 661 -3.01 38.51 -5.53
C SER A 661 -1.91 37.52 -5.95
N PHE A 662 -1.06 37.89 -6.91
CA PHE A 662 0.08 37.07 -7.34
C PHE A 662 1.12 36.85 -6.23
N LEU A 663 1.45 37.90 -5.46
CA LEU A 663 2.40 37.79 -4.33
C LEU A 663 1.88 36.90 -3.20
N VAL A 664 0.56 36.91 -2.94
CA VAL A 664 -0.09 35.98 -2.00
C VAL A 664 0.11 34.53 -2.44
N ILE A 665 -0.18 34.21 -3.70
CA ILE A 665 0.02 32.86 -4.27
C ILE A 665 1.49 32.46 -4.19
N LEU A 666 2.38 33.34 -4.65
CA LEU A 666 3.83 33.11 -4.67
C LEU A 666 4.36 32.82 -3.25
N ASN A 667 3.92 33.59 -2.26
CA ASN A 667 4.28 33.34 -0.87
C ASN A 667 3.68 32.04 -0.32
N ALA A 668 2.44 31.69 -0.67
CA ALA A 668 1.81 30.44 -0.26
C ALA A 668 2.55 29.21 -0.82
N ILE A 669 2.92 29.20 -2.11
CA ILE A 669 3.63 28.09 -2.76
C ILE A 669 5.00 27.81 -2.10
N ARG A 670 5.66 28.80 -1.50
CA ARG A 670 6.88 28.61 -0.69
C ARG A 670 6.71 27.55 0.42
N LEU A 671 5.48 27.33 0.92
CA LEU A 671 5.21 26.31 1.93
C LEU A 671 5.47 24.88 1.43
N LEU A 672 5.40 24.63 0.11
CA LEU A 672 5.63 23.31 -0.51
C LEU A 672 7.08 22.82 -0.44
N GLY A 673 8.03 23.64 0.05
CA GLY A 673 9.39 23.22 0.38
C GLY A 673 10.42 23.29 -0.75
N PHE A 674 10.17 24.05 -1.81
CA PHE A 674 11.15 24.25 -2.88
C PHE A 674 12.31 25.16 -2.42
N GLU A 675 13.46 24.57 -2.07
CA GLU A 675 14.62 25.29 -1.52
C GLU A 675 15.29 26.26 -2.52
N GLY A 676 15.07 26.08 -3.83
CA GLY A 676 15.69 26.86 -4.91
C GLY A 676 15.12 28.26 -5.18
N TRP A 677 14.09 28.74 -4.45
CA TRP A 677 13.31 29.93 -4.88
C TRP A 677 14.11 31.25 -4.97
N ARG A 678 15.21 31.39 -4.21
CA ARG A 678 16.12 32.55 -4.31
C ARG A 678 16.94 32.60 -5.60
N GLN A 679 16.95 31.54 -6.41
CA GLN A 679 17.76 31.43 -7.63
C GLN A 679 17.01 31.90 -8.89
N PHE A 680 15.68 32.01 -8.86
CA PHE A 680 14.89 32.43 -10.03
C PHE A 680 15.08 33.91 -10.37
N GLY A 681 15.66 34.18 -11.54
CA GLY A 681 15.92 35.54 -12.04
C GLY A 681 14.68 36.43 -12.20
N VAL A 682 13.50 35.82 -12.40
CA VAL A 682 12.21 36.54 -12.56
C VAL A 682 11.85 37.37 -11.32
N VAL A 683 12.12 36.86 -10.11
CA VAL A 683 11.82 37.59 -8.87
C VAL A 683 12.70 38.84 -8.73
N ARG A 684 14.00 38.71 -9.02
CA ARG A 684 14.94 39.86 -9.04
C ARG A 684 14.66 40.84 -10.18
N ALA A 685 14.11 40.36 -11.29
CA ALA A 685 13.67 41.22 -12.39
C ALA A 685 12.42 42.03 -12.02
N GLY A 686 11.46 41.42 -11.29
CA GLY A 686 10.27 42.09 -10.78
C GLY A 686 10.59 43.28 -9.86
N GLU A 687 11.50 43.10 -8.90
CA GLU A 687 11.95 44.19 -8.01
C GLU A 687 12.55 45.37 -8.79
N ARG A 688 13.35 45.08 -9.83
CA ARG A 688 13.95 46.11 -10.71
C ARG A 688 12.90 46.81 -11.57
N PHE A 689 11.88 46.09 -12.04
CA PHE A 689 10.79 46.65 -12.84
C PHE A 689 9.90 47.60 -12.03
N VAL A 690 9.57 47.24 -10.78
CA VAL A 690 8.80 48.10 -9.85
C VAL A 690 9.57 49.38 -9.52
N LEU A 691 10.90 49.31 -9.39
CA LEU A 691 11.75 50.50 -9.23
C LEU A 691 11.80 51.38 -10.49
N ALA A 692 11.79 50.79 -11.68
CA ALA A 692 11.79 51.52 -12.95
C ALA A 692 10.46 52.25 -13.25
N CYS A 693 9.33 51.75 -12.75
CA CYS A 693 8.01 52.33 -13.00
C CYS A 693 7.72 53.63 -12.21
N ARG A 694 8.59 54.05 -11.27
CA ARG A 694 8.37 55.20 -10.38
C ARG A 694 8.34 56.59 -11.03
N SER A 695 8.55 56.72 -12.33
CA SER A 695 8.71 58.03 -13.02
C SER A 695 7.99 58.18 -14.38
N CYS A 696 7.14 57.23 -14.78
CA CYS A 696 6.45 57.29 -16.08
C CYS A 696 5.09 58.03 -16.03
N ARG A 697 5.04 59.26 -16.58
CA ARG A 697 3.78 59.95 -16.94
C ARG A 697 3.33 59.53 -18.35
N PRO A 698 2.04 59.22 -18.61
CA PRO A 698 1.57 58.77 -19.93
C PRO A 698 1.84 59.74 -21.09
N SER A 699 1.83 61.06 -20.83
CA SER A 699 2.16 62.10 -21.81
C SER A 699 3.66 62.14 -22.18
N VAL A 700 4.53 61.76 -21.25
CA VAL A 700 5.97 61.62 -21.51
C VAL A 700 6.21 60.38 -22.37
N VAL A 701 5.52 59.27 -22.12
CA VAL A 701 5.61 58.07 -22.96
C VAL A 701 5.15 58.36 -24.40
N ARG A 702 4.00 59.04 -24.62
CA ARG A 702 3.56 59.43 -25.99
C ARG A 702 4.55 60.36 -26.70
N SER A 703 5.06 61.38 -26.02
CA SER A 703 5.98 62.37 -26.63
C SER A 703 7.42 61.86 -26.78
N TRP A 704 7.86 60.93 -25.94
CA TRP A 704 9.10 60.16 -26.12
C TRP A 704 8.94 59.17 -27.27
N ALA A 705 7.79 58.49 -27.37
CA ALA A 705 7.50 57.53 -28.43
C ALA A 705 7.37 58.17 -29.81
N ALA A 706 6.77 59.36 -29.91
CA ALA A 706 6.74 60.14 -31.14
C ALA A 706 8.15 60.56 -31.60
N ARG A 707 8.99 61.07 -30.67
CA ARG A 707 10.37 61.51 -30.97
C ARG A 707 11.31 60.35 -31.32
N HIS A 708 11.17 59.22 -30.62
CA HIS A 708 11.96 58.02 -30.86
C HIS A 708 11.28 57.05 -31.82
N ARG A 709 10.23 57.45 -32.55
CA ARG A 709 9.43 56.60 -33.47
C ARG A 709 10.28 55.66 -34.33
N ARG A 710 11.38 56.14 -34.91
CA ARG A 710 12.29 55.30 -35.72
C ARG A 710 13.11 54.30 -34.89
N ALA A 711 13.59 54.72 -33.71
CA ALA A 711 14.29 53.86 -32.76
C ALA A 711 13.34 52.90 -32.01
N LEU A 712 12.03 53.20 -31.95
CA LEU A 712 11.00 52.36 -31.35
C LEU A 712 10.33 51.44 -32.35
N ILE A 713 10.18 51.82 -33.62
CA ILE A 713 9.85 50.87 -34.69
C ILE A 713 11.06 49.97 -34.91
N GLY A 714 12.28 50.51 -34.94
CA GLY A 714 13.52 49.72 -34.96
C GLY A 714 13.69 48.86 -33.72
N GLY A 715 13.33 49.37 -32.54
CA GLY A 715 13.38 48.66 -31.26
C GLY A 715 12.28 47.61 -31.10
N SER A 716 11.06 47.87 -31.56
CA SER A 716 9.95 46.92 -31.55
C SER A 716 10.07 45.90 -32.66
N ALA A 717 10.63 46.26 -33.82
CA ALA A 717 11.05 45.31 -34.84
C ALA A 717 12.24 44.49 -34.35
N THR A 718 13.20 45.07 -33.61
CA THR A 718 14.29 44.31 -32.96
C THR A 718 13.76 43.41 -31.85
N ILE A 719 12.81 43.84 -31.01
CA ILE A 719 12.20 43.01 -29.96
C ILE A 719 11.30 41.93 -30.56
N ALA A 720 10.51 42.25 -31.59
CA ALA A 720 9.73 41.26 -32.34
C ALA A 720 10.66 40.28 -33.08
N MET A 721 11.78 40.74 -33.63
CA MET A 721 12.78 39.90 -34.29
C MET A 721 13.59 39.08 -33.27
N VAL A 722 13.88 39.59 -32.07
CA VAL A 722 14.53 38.86 -30.97
C VAL A 722 13.55 37.88 -30.32
N ALA A 723 12.26 38.18 -30.23
CA ALA A 723 11.22 37.25 -29.79
C ALA A 723 10.93 36.19 -30.85
N TYR A 724 10.95 36.56 -32.14
CA TYR A 724 10.89 35.64 -33.27
C TYR A 724 12.10 34.71 -33.24
N LEU A 725 13.34 35.23 -33.33
CA LEU A 725 14.60 34.48 -33.20
C LEU A 725 14.66 33.65 -31.90
N GLY A 726 14.16 34.19 -30.79
CA GLY A 726 14.06 33.53 -29.49
C GLY A 726 13.02 32.40 -29.44
N SER A 727 11.97 32.43 -30.26
CA SER A 727 11.10 31.27 -30.49
C SER A 727 11.78 30.14 -31.29
N GLY A 728 12.96 30.44 -31.83
CA GLY A 728 13.93 29.48 -32.32
C GLY A 728 14.82 28.86 -31.24
N LEU A 729 14.68 29.21 -29.95
CA LEU A 729 15.30 28.46 -28.88
C LEU A 729 14.52 27.14 -28.68
N THR A 730 15.20 26.01 -28.59
CA THR A 730 14.56 24.70 -28.37
C THR A 730 15.47 23.84 -27.50
N ILE A 731 14.88 23.23 -26.47
CA ILE A 731 15.54 22.26 -25.60
C ILE A 731 15.14 20.88 -26.11
N ILE A 732 16.11 19.96 -26.20
CA ILE A 732 15.90 18.53 -26.44
C ILE A 732 16.18 17.80 -25.13
N GLU A 733 15.25 16.94 -24.72
CA GLU A 733 15.33 16.22 -23.45
C GLU A 733 16.43 15.13 -23.45
N PRO A 734 16.98 14.76 -22.28
CA PRO A 734 17.94 13.66 -22.19
C PRO A 734 17.35 12.35 -22.71
N GLY A 735 17.98 11.73 -23.71
CA GLY A 735 17.50 10.51 -24.39
C GLY A 735 16.67 10.78 -25.66
N ALA A 736 16.28 12.04 -25.91
CA ALA A 736 15.61 12.44 -27.12
C ALA A 736 16.57 13.01 -28.18
N VAL A 737 16.13 13.01 -29.43
CA VAL A 737 16.84 13.58 -30.57
C VAL A 737 15.88 14.44 -31.40
N GLY A 738 16.27 15.68 -31.66
CA GLY A 738 15.48 16.65 -32.44
C GLY A 738 15.72 16.53 -33.94
N VAL A 739 14.70 16.12 -34.70
CA VAL A 739 14.72 16.15 -36.17
C VAL A 739 14.38 17.56 -36.66
N LEU A 740 15.36 18.22 -37.29
CA LEU A 740 15.22 19.58 -37.80
C LEU A 740 14.68 19.58 -39.24
N GLN A 741 13.48 20.16 -39.43
CA GLN A 741 12.95 20.55 -40.72
C GLN A 741 13.30 22.02 -40.99
N ARG A 742 13.84 22.34 -42.17
CA ARG A 742 13.93 23.70 -42.72
C ARG A 742 13.12 23.77 -44.01
N TRP A 743 12.09 24.62 -44.05
CA TRP A 743 11.12 24.71 -45.17
C TRP A 743 10.51 23.35 -45.56
N GLY A 744 10.24 22.49 -44.58
CA GLY A 744 9.71 21.13 -44.79
C GLY A 744 10.76 20.08 -45.17
N ALA A 745 11.96 20.46 -45.60
CA ALA A 745 13.06 19.54 -45.90
C ALA A 745 13.87 19.20 -44.64
N ARG A 746 14.27 17.93 -44.49
CA ARG A 746 15.17 17.45 -43.43
C ARG A 746 16.55 18.12 -43.52
N ARG A 747 17.15 18.43 -42.37
CA ARG A 747 18.57 18.83 -42.25
C ARG A 747 19.28 17.96 -41.21
N ASP A 748 20.36 17.34 -41.65
CA ASP A 748 21.33 16.66 -40.78
C ASP A 748 22.51 17.60 -40.46
N PRO A 749 23.21 17.41 -39.32
CA PRO A 749 22.98 16.40 -38.29
C PRO A 749 21.73 16.69 -37.43
N MET A 750 21.16 15.64 -36.85
CA MET A 750 20.06 15.75 -35.89
C MET A 750 20.54 16.44 -34.59
N LEU A 751 19.63 17.13 -33.90
CA LEU A 751 19.94 17.82 -32.65
C LEU A 751 19.98 16.82 -31.49
N GLY A 752 21.14 16.65 -30.85
CA GLY A 752 21.28 15.84 -29.63
C GLY A 752 20.64 16.49 -28.40
N PRO A 753 20.72 15.87 -27.21
CA PRO A 753 20.21 16.46 -25.97
C PRO A 753 20.81 17.83 -25.65
N GLY A 754 20.02 18.70 -25.02
CA GLY A 754 20.46 20.04 -24.57
C GLY A 754 19.82 21.22 -25.32
N LEU A 755 20.45 22.39 -25.20
CA LEU A 755 19.91 23.66 -25.69
C LEU A 755 20.40 23.97 -27.10
N HIS A 756 19.47 24.09 -28.06
CA HIS A 756 19.76 24.41 -29.45
C HIS A 756 19.11 25.71 -29.89
N LEU A 757 19.82 26.47 -30.72
CA LEU A 757 19.31 27.67 -31.37
C LEU A 757 19.07 27.36 -32.85
N ARG A 758 17.82 27.55 -33.29
CA ARG A 758 17.35 27.29 -34.65
C ARG A 758 16.59 28.50 -35.20
N TRP A 759 16.18 28.43 -36.46
CA TRP A 759 15.33 29.45 -37.05
C TRP A 759 13.88 29.34 -36.54
N PRO A 760 13.14 30.46 -36.52
CA PRO A 760 11.77 30.47 -36.01
C PRO A 760 10.78 29.79 -36.95
N ARG A 761 9.58 29.44 -36.47
CA ARG A 761 8.50 29.00 -37.35
C ARG A 761 8.03 30.18 -38.23
N PRO A 762 7.75 29.98 -39.54
CA PRO A 762 7.63 28.69 -40.24
C PRO A 762 8.94 28.17 -40.86
N ILE A 763 10.05 28.92 -40.77
CA ILE A 763 11.34 28.60 -41.44
C ILE A 763 11.87 27.25 -40.99
N GLU A 764 11.94 27.02 -39.67
CA GLU A 764 12.31 25.73 -39.10
C GLU A 764 11.29 25.19 -38.11
N ARG A 765 11.18 23.86 -38.09
CA ARG A 765 10.36 23.07 -37.16
C ARG A 765 11.21 21.91 -36.66
N VAL A 766 11.38 21.82 -35.35
CA VAL A 766 11.93 20.59 -34.75
C VAL A 766 10.77 19.69 -34.34
N THR A 767 10.92 18.41 -34.63
CA THR A 767 10.11 17.34 -34.06
C THR A 767 11.03 16.48 -33.21
N GLU A 768 10.74 16.40 -31.93
CA GLU A 768 11.49 15.58 -30.98
C GLU A 768 11.05 14.11 -31.11
N ARG A 769 12.03 13.20 -31.05
CA ARG A 769 11.82 11.75 -31.09
C ARG A 769 12.82 11.08 -30.15
N GLU A 770 12.33 10.20 -29.28
CA GLU A 770 13.16 9.27 -28.51
C GLU A 770 13.50 8.06 -29.42
N PRO A 771 14.77 7.87 -29.84
CA PRO A 771 15.13 6.75 -30.70
C PRO A 771 15.26 5.44 -29.90
N GLU A 772 15.77 5.56 -28.67
CA GLU A 772 16.14 4.43 -27.81
C GLU A 772 14.95 3.86 -27.02
N LEU A 773 13.78 4.48 -27.11
CA LEU A 773 12.55 3.98 -26.53
C LEU A 773 12.18 2.62 -27.16
N ILE A 774 12.09 1.58 -26.33
CA ILE A 774 11.60 0.27 -26.75
C ILE A 774 10.09 0.37 -27.02
N ARG A 775 9.70 0.01 -28.23
CA ARG A 775 8.30 -0.06 -28.69
C ARG A 775 7.88 -1.52 -28.78
N VAL A 776 6.59 -1.76 -28.62
CA VAL A 776 6.00 -3.10 -28.67
C VAL A 776 4.91 -3.13 -29.73
N ALA A 777 5.12 -3.91 -30.80
CA ALA A 777 4.06 -4.28 -31.73
C ALA A 777 3.37 -5.53 -31.19
N ARG A 778 2.04 -5.50 -31.12
CA ARG A 778 1.20 -6.59 -30.60
C ARG A 778 0.65 -7.43 -31.76
N VAL A 779 0.45 -8.72 -31.51
CA VAL A 779 -0.13 -9.71 -32.44
C VAL A 779 -1.17 -10.49 -31.65
N GLY A 780 -2.39 -10.62 -32.16
CA GLY A 780 -3.46 -11.37 -31.45
C GLY A 780 -3.89 -10.76 -30.10
N LEU A 781 -3.73 -9.44 -29.92
CA LEU A 781 -4.10 -8.72 -28.69
C LEU A 781 -4.86 -7.43 -29.04
N VAL A 782 -5.99 -7.19 -28.38
CA VAL A 782 -6.82 -5.98 -28.53
C VAL A 782 -6.28 -4.86 -27.62
N GLY A 783 -6.42 -3.60 -28.06
CA GLY A 783 -6.03 -2.41 -27.29
C GLY A 783 -5.20 -1.39 -28.08
N SER A 784 -5.03 -0.18 -27.53
CA SER A 784 -4.30 0.90 -28.21
C SER A 784 -2.81 0.59 -28.38
N THR A 785 -2.27 0.88 -29.57
CA THR A 785 -1.05 0.25 -30.11
C THR A 785 0.29 0.72 -29.53
N VAL A 786 0.32 1.58 -28.52
CA VAL A 786 1.58 2.15 -28.01
C VAL A 786 1.58 2.37 -26.49
N THR A 787 2.37 1.57 -25.77
CA THR A 787 2.85 1.87 -24.41
C THR A 787 4.31 2.33 -24.47
N ASN A 788 4.58 3.61 -24.26
CA ASN A 788 5.94 4.14 -24.17
C ASN A 788 6.51 3.89 -22.77
N SER A 789 7.54 3.05 -22.64
CA SER A 789 8.22 2.80 -21.36
C SER A 789 9.75 2.89 -21.51
N PRO A 790 10.42 3.82 -20.81
CA PRO A 790 11.88 3.98 -20.90
C PRO A 790 12.66 2.88 -20.16
N THR A 791 11.99 2.04 -19.34
CA THR A 791 12.61 0.98 -18.54
C THR A 791 12.42 -0.42 -19.12
N GLY A 792 11.69 -0.56 -20.24
CA GLY A 792 11.30 -1.86 -20.80
C GLY A 792 10.29 -2.65 -19.94
N ALA A 793 9.90 -2.12 -18.78
CA ALA A 793 8.79 -2.63 -17.98
C ALA A 793 7.47 -2.16 -18.63
N VAL A 794 6.82 -3.09 -19.33
CA VAL A 794 5.43 -2.95 -19.78
C VAL A 794 4.55 -3.56 -18.71
N ALA A 795 3.57 -2.80 -18.22
CA ALA A 795 2.48 -3.38 -17.44
C ALA A 795 1.58 -4.16 -18.39
N TRP A 796 1.42 -5.46 -18.14
CA TRP A 796 0.63 -6.37 -18.96
C TRP A 796 -0.78 -6.44 -18.38
N SER A 797 -1.78 -6.19 -19.22
CA SER A 797 -3.17 -6.56 -18.99
C SER A 797 -3.71 -7.22 -20.26
N THR A 798 -4.27 -8.41 -20.12
CA THR A 798 -4.97 -9.14 -21.19
C THR A 798 -6.47 -9.05 -20.92
N GLU A 799 -7.10 -7.97 -21.40
CA GLU A 799 -8.56 -7.89 -21.42
C GLU A 799 -9.11 -8.87 -22.46
N HIS A 800 -9.75 -9.94 -22.01
CA HIS A 800 -10.60 -10.78 -22.86
C HIS A 800 -12.02 -10.20 -22.88
N ASP A 801 -12.21 -9.07 -23.55
CA ASP A 801 -13.55 -8.50 -23.76
C ASP A 801 -14.28 -9.22 -24.92
N SER A 802 -15.58 -9.39 -24.76
CA SER A 802 -16.49 -10.17 -25.61
C SER A 802 -16.91 -9.46 -26.90
N SER A 803 -15.95 -8.85 -27.61
CA SER A 803 -16.20 -8.06 -28.83
C SER A 803 -15.51 -8.63 -30.08
N SER A 804 -16.02 -8.22 -31.24
CA SER A 804 -16.07 -8.95 -32.53
C SER A 804 -14.76 -9.27 -33.28
N ASP A 805 -13.57 -9.20 -32.66
CA ASP A 805 -12.27 -9.39 -33.33
C ASP A 805 -11.54 -10.71 -32.92
N GLU A 806 -12.28 -11.75 -32.50
CA GLU A 806 -11.72 -13.06 -32.11
C GLU A 806 -10.84 -13.71 -33.21
N ASP A 807 -11.14 -13.45 -34.49
CA ASP A 807 -10.39 -13.95 -35.67
C ASP A 807 -8.93 -13.45 -35.75
N ALA A 808 -8.58 -12.38 -35.03
CA ALA A 808 -7.23 -11.79 -35.06
C ALA A 808 -6.21 -12.59 -34.24
N ALA A 809 -6.66 -13.29 -33.20
CA ALA A 809 -5.83 -14.09 -32.30
C ALA A 809 -5.77 -15.58 -32.69
N LEU A 810 -6.61 -16.03 -33.62
CA LEU A 810 -6.73 -17.44 -34.00
C LEU A 810 -5.74 -17.83 -35.12
N PHE A 811 -5.01 -18.93 -34.89
CA PHE A 811 -4.04 -19.50 -35.82
C PHE A 811 -4.31 -20.99 -36.05
N LEU A 812 -3.93 -21.49 -37.23
CA LEU A 812 -3.88 -22.91 -37.56
C LEU A 812 -2.42 -23.37 -37.47
N THR A 813 -2.18 -24.50 -36.80
CA THR A 813 -0.86 -25.12 -36.65
C THR A 813 -0.53 -26.05 -37.83
N GLY A 814 0.72 -26.49 -37.93
CA GLY A 814 1.18 -27.41 -38.98
C GLY A 814 0.62 -28.84 -38.88
N ASP A 815 0.06 -29.20 -37.72
CA ASP A 815 -0.67 -30.44 -37.42
C ASP A 815 -2.20 -30.26 -37.46
N GLU A 816 -2.69 -29.24 -38.19
CA GLU A 816 -4.11 -28.95 -38.44
C GLU A 816 -4.96 -28.60 -37.19
N ASN A 817 -4.32 -28.30 -36.06
CA ASN A 817 -5.00 -27.85 -34.84
C ASN A 817 -5.19 -26.33 -34.84
N LEU A 818 -6.27 -25.87 -34.20
CA LEU A 818 -6.48 -24.45 -33.94
C LEU A 818 -5.82 -24.06 -32.61
N VAL A 819 -5.23 -22.87 -32.55
CA VAL A 819 -4.61 -22.29 -31.36
C VAL A 819 -4.79 -20.78 -31.35
N GLU A 820 -5.21 -20.22 -30.23
CA GLU A 820 -5.21 -18.78 -30.00
C GLU A 820 -3.80 -18.39 -29.52
N VAL A 821 -3.14 -17.43 -30.19
CA VAL A 821 -1.75 -17.04 -29.90
C VAL A 821 -1.64 -15.52 -29.78
N ALA A 822 -1.36 -15.05 -28.56
CA ALA A 822 -1.00 -13.67 -28.28
C ALA A 822 0.53 -13.51 -28.37
N GLY A 823 1.00 -12.55 -29.15
CA GLY A 823 2.41 -12.31 -29.42
C GLY A 823 2.81 -10.84 -29.30
N VAL A 824 4.08 -10.61 -28.96
CA VAL A 824 4.67 -9.26 -28.93
C VAL A 824 6.03 -9.23 -29.59
N VAL A 825 6.31 -8.10 -30.23
CA VAL A 825 7.58 -7.84 -30.91
C VAL A 825 8.13 -6.52 -30.40
N GLU A 826 9.25 -6.60 -29.69
CA GLU A 826 9.99 -5.44 -29.21
C GLU A 826 10.96 -4.95 -30.28
N TYR A 827 10.84 -3.67 -30.61
CA TYR A 827 11.69 -3.00 -31.57
C TYR A 827 12.04 -1.60 -31.08
N ARG A 828 13.21 -1.11 -31.48
CA ARG A 828 13.62 0.29 -31.29
C ARG A 828 13.92 0.94 -32.63
N LEU A 829 13.91 2.26 -32.65
CA LEU A 829 14.34 3.03 -33.80
C LEU A 829 15.87 3.14 -33.75
N THR A 830 16.55 2.95 -34.88
CA THR A 830 17.95 3.37 -34.95
C THR A 830 18.02 4.89 -35.02
N ALA A 831 19.09 5.51 -34.51
CA ALA A 831 19.20 6.97 -34.51
C ALA A 831 19.09 7.58 -35.92
N GLN A 832 19.63 6.90 -36.95
CA GLN A 832 19.48 7.30 -38.35
C GLN A 832 18.03 7.15 -38.86
N ALA A 833 17.32 6.10 -38.45
CA ALA A 833 15.94 5.83 -38.85
C ALA A 833 14.91 6.83 -38.34
N ALA A 834 15.10 7.36 -37.13
CA ALA A 834 14.16 8.28 -36.48
C ALA A 834 13.85 9.52 -37.33
N ALA A 835 14.77 9.92 -38.21
CA ALA A 835 14.60 11.05 -39.12
C ALA A 835 14.03 10.68 -40.50
N ASP A 836 14.20 9.44 -41.01
CA ASP A 836 13.57 9.00 -42.27
C ASP A 836 12.11 8.61 -42.10
N LEU A 837 11.80 7.98 -40.96
CA LEU A 837 10.44 7.54 -40.61
C LEU A 837 9.45 8.69 -40.41
N LEU A 838 9.94 9.90 -40.14
CA LEU A 838 9.13 11.11 -40.01
C LEU A 838 8.57 11.66 -41.33
N PHE A 839 9.05 11.16 -42.48
CA PHE A 839 8.65 11.66 -43.80
C PHE A 839 8.26 10.54 -44.80
N GLY A 840 8.68 9.29 -44.55
CA GLY A 840 8.43 8.18 -45.48
C GLY A 840 7.29 7.22 -45.13
N VAL A 841 6.91 7.09 -43.85
CA VAL A 841 5.99 6.02 -43.40
C VAL A 841 4.91 6.57 -42.49
N ALA A 842 3.70 6.77 -43.02
CA ALA A 842 2.57 7.35 -42.31
C ALA A 842 2.09 6.53 -41.08
N ALA A 843 2.42 5.24 -41.04
CA ALA A 843 2.14 4.35 -39.92
C ALA A 843 3.24 3.27 -39.82
N LEU A 844 4.42 3.61 -39.27
CA LEU A 844 5.48 2.62 -39.05
C LEU A 844 4.99 1.45 -38.21
N ASP A 845 4.27 1.75 -37.13
CA ASP A 845 3.91 0.78 -36.11
C ASP A 845 2.95 -0.28 -36.71
N SER A 846 2.08 0.10 -37.67
CA SER A 846 1.24 -0.85 -38.43
C SER A 846 2.03 -1.67 -39.46
N VAL A 847 3.11 -1.15 -40.04
CA VAL A 847 4.01 -1.92 -40.93
C VAL A 847 4.79 -2.96 -40.13
N VAL A 848 5.25 -2.63 -38.93
CA VAL A 848 5.90 -3.58 -38.02
C VAL A 848 4.90 -4.63 -37.53
N GLN A 849 3.68 -4.22 -37.17
CA GLN A 849 2.60 -5.13 -36.78
C GLN A 849 2.22 -6.10 -37.92
N ALA A 850 1.97 -5.62 -39.13
CA ALA A 850 1.66 -6.49 -40.28
C ALA A 850 2.82 -7.47 -40.61
N ALA A 851 4.07 -7.02 -40.47
CA ALA A 851 5.24 -7.88 -40.62
C ALA A 851 5.38 -8.91 -39.47
N ALA A 852 4.93 -8.57 -38.27
CA ALA A 852 4.85 -9.46 -37.12
C ALA A 852 3.75 -10.52 -37.33
N GLU A 853 2.50 -10.11 -37.55
CA GLU A 853 1.35 -10.99 -37.80
C GLU A 853 1.63 -12.01 -38.92
N ALA A 854 2.16 -11.55 -40.06
CA ALA A 854 2.54 -12.45 -41.16
C ALA A 854 3.71 -13.41 -40.81
N SER A 855 4.52 -13.09 -39.80
CA SER A 855 5.61 -13.95 -39.33
C SER A 855 5.16 -14.93 -38.26
N PHE A 856 4.23 -14.53 -37.38
CA PHE A 856 3.54 -15.45 -36.47
C PHE A 856 2.70 -16.45 -37.27
N ARG A 857 1.86 -16.00 -38.21
CA ARG A 857 1.02 -16.90 -39.04
C ARG A 857 1.84 -17.95 -39.80
N GLU A 858 2.97 -17.56 -40.39
CA GLU A 858 3.81 -18.49 -41.16
C GLU A 858 4.64 -19.44 -40.28
N ALA A 859 4.99 -19.04 -39.05
CA ALA A 859 5.76 -19.86 -38.13
C ALA A 859 4.86 -20.86 -37.39
N VAL A 860 3.73 -20.39 -36.85
CA VAL A 860 2.72 -21.23 -36.18
C VAL A 860 2.18 -22.29 -37.15
N GLY A 861 1.83 -21.92 -38.39
CA GLY A 861 1.37 -22.85 -39.43
C GLY A 861 2.42 -23.84 -39.95
N LYS A 862 3.61 -23.90 -39.35
CA LYS A 862 4.68 -24.89 -39.63
C LYS A 862 5.12 -25.66 -38.39
N SER A 863 4.61 -25.31 -37.21
CA SER A 863 4.89 -25.96 -35.93
C SER A 863 3.72 -26.84 -35.51
N ALA A 864 4.00 -27.94 -34.81
CA ALA A 864 2.96 -28.73 -34.15
C ALA A 864 2.42 -27.97 -32.92
N LEU A 865 1.19 -28.27 -32.49
CA LEU A 865 0.57 -27.63 -31.33
C LEU A 865 1.44 -27.79 -30.05
N GLU A 866 2.02 -28.97 -29.84
CA GLU A 866 2.87 -29.28 -28.68
C GLU A 866 4.13 -28.38 -28.60
N SER A 867 4.76 -28.07 -29.74
CA SER A 867 5.98 -27.24 -29.75
C SER A 867 5.71 -25.75 -29.54
N ILE A 868 4.46 -25.31 -29.76
CA ILE A 868 3.98 -23.95 -29.43
C ILE A 868 3.66 -23.84 -27.93
N LEU A 869 3.01 -24.87 -27.37
CA LEU A 869 2.53 -24.85 -25.98
C LEU A 869 3.61 -25.19 -24.94
N VAL A 870 4.53 -26.12 -25.23
CA VAL A 870 5.38 -26.75 -24.20
C VAL A 870 6.89 -26.63 -24.50
N SER A 871 7.38 -27.31 -25.54
CA SER A 871 8.80 -27.72 -25.58
C SER A 871 9.74 -26.76 -26.32
N ASP A 872 9.36 -26.28 -27.51
CA ASP A 872 10.31 -25.61 -28.44
C ASP A 872 10.03 -24.10 -28.63
N ARG A 873 9.20 -23.52 -27.75
CA ARG A 873 8.77 -22.11 -27.80
C ARG A 873 9.92 -21.11 -27.99
N PRO A 874 11.10 -21.22 -27.34
CA PRO A 874 12.23 -20.31 -27.58
C PRO A 874 12.81 -20.39 -29.00
N GLU A 875 12.79 -21.56 -29.63
CA GLU A 875 13.30 -21.76 -30.99
C GLU A 875 12.33 -21.18 -32.03
N LEU A 876 11.03 -21.37 -31.79
CA LEU A 876 9.94 -20.75 -32.55
C LEU A 876 9.98 -19.22 -32.46
N GLU A 877 10.13 -18.65 -31.26
CA GLU A 877 10.31 -17.20 -31.04
C GLU A 877 11.54 -16.65 -31.78
N ALA A 878 12.67 -17.38 -31.74
CA ALA A 878 13.87 -17.01 -32.47
C ALA A 878 13.66 -17.02 -34.00
N GLU A 879 12.91 -18.00 -34.52
CA GLU A 879 12.56 -18.09 -35.95
C GLU A 879 11.60 -16.97 -36.38
N ILE A 880 10.57 -16.68 -35.58
CA ILE A 880 9.68 -15.53 -35.77
C ILE A 880 10.52 -14.23 -35.83
N GLY A 881 11.42 -14.03 -34.87
CA GLY A 881 12.32 -12.88 -34.85
C GLY A 881 13.25 -12.80 -36.07
N ARG A 882 13.77 -13.93 -36.58
CA ARG A 882 14.54 -13.98 -37.85
C ARG A 882 13.68 -13.56 -39.05
N ARG A 883 12.44 -14.03 -39.13
CA ARG A 883 11.49 -13.74 -40.22
C ARG A 883 11.06 -12.29 -40.27
N ILE A 884 10.72 -11.69 -39.12
CA ILE A 884 10.37 -10.27 -39.02
C ILE A 884 11.56 -9.41 -39.47
N ARG A 885 12.78 -9.69 -38.97
CA ARG A 885 14.02 -9.02 -39.41
C ARG A 885 14.32 -9.21 -40.90
N ALA A 886 13.92 -10.32 -41.52
CA ALA A 886 14.06 -10.53 -42.96
C ALA A 886 13.02 -9.71 -43.76
N ARG A 887 11.76 -9.70 -43.33
CA ARG A 887 10.67 -8.94 -43.98
C ARG A 887 10.91 -7.43 -43.92
N LEU A 888 11.22 -6.88 -42.74
CA LEU A 888 11.44 -5.44 -42.56
C LEU A 888 12.66 -4.95 -43.34
N ARG A 889 13.74 -5.74 -43.42
CA ARG A 889 14.89 -5.43 -44.30
C ARG A 889 14.53 -5.40 -45.78
N ARG A 890 13.73 -6.35 -46.29
CA ARG A 890 13.26 -6.33 -47.70
C ARG A 890 12.36 -5.13 -48.00
N ALA A 891 11.55 -4.70 -47.03
CA ALA A 891 10.70 -3.52 -47.11
C ALA A 891 11.47 -2.19 -46.92
N GLY A 892 12.79 -2.23 -46.68
CA GLY A 892 13.61 -1.03 -46.46
C GLY A 892 13.30 -0.31 -45.14
N VAL A 893 12.64 -0.96 -44.18
CA VAL A 893 12.21 -0.34 -42.91
C VAL A 893 13.34 -0.42 -41.88
N PRO A 894 13.95 0.71 -41.45
CA PRO A 894 15.20 0.72 -40.69
C PRO A 894 14.98 0.60 -39.16
N VAL A 895 14.28 -0.44 -38.71
CA VAL A 895 14.06 -0.72 -37.27
C VAL A 895 14.91 -1.88 -36.78
N ALA A 896 15.36 -1.79 -35.52
CA ALA A 896 16.06 -2.88 -34.85
C ALA A 896 15.05 -3.70 -34.02
N VAL A 897 14.81 -4.95 -34.42
CA VAL A 897 13.96 -5.89 -33.68
C VAL A 897 14.82 -6.63 -32.66
N GLU A 898 14.58 -6.33 -31.39
CA GLU A 898 15.32 -6.86 -30.24
C GLU A 898 14.87 -8.28 -29.93
N ARG A 899 13.57 -8.47 -29.62
CA ARG A 899 12.97 -9.79 -29.40
C ARG A 899 11.55 -9.89 -29.98
N ALA A 900 11.17 -11.10 -30.36
CA ALA A 900 9.78 -11.50 -30.51
C ALA A 900 9.48 -12.53 -29.41
N ARG A 901 8.29 -12.48 -28.82
CA ARG A 901 7.82 -13.43 -27.81
C ARG A 901 6.39 -13.82 -28.10
N ILE A 902 6.07 -15.08 -27.85
CA ILE A 902 4.71 -15.51 -27.61
C ILE A 902 4.44 -15.14 -26.14
N VAL A 903 3.37 -14.39 -25.88
CA VAL A 903 2.94 -14.02 -24.53
C VAL A 903 2.06 -15.13 -23.98
N ASP A 904 1.02 -15.47 -24.73
CA ASP A 904 0.07 -16.53 -24.39
C ASP A 904 -0.21 -17.40 -25.62
N ALA A 905 -0.50 -18.66 -25.38
CA ALA A 905 -0.91 -19.62 -26.40
C ALA A 905 -1.81 -20.68 -25.74
N HIS A 906 -3.06 -20.78 -26.20
CA HIS A 906 -4.01 -21.74 -25.67
C HIS A 906 -4.91 -22.34 -26.77
N PRO A 907 -5.43 -23.57 -26.59
CA PRO A 907 -6.48 -24.09 -27.46
C PRO A 907 -7.71 -23.16 -27.46
N PRO A 908 -8.49 -23.10 -28.54
CA PRO A 908 -9.66 -22.24 -28.61
C PRO A 908 -10.63 -22.49 -27.46
N ARG A 909 -11.24 -21.42 -26.91
CA ARG A 909 -12.12 -21.53 -25.74
C ARG A 909 -13.25 -22.56 -25.89
N ALA A 910 -13.73 -22.78 -27.11
CA ALA A 910 -14.74 -23.79 -27.45
C ALA A 910 -14.30 -25.25 -27.21
N VAL A 911 -12.99 -25.56 -27.27
CA VAL A 911 -12.44 -26.93 -27.06
C VAL A 911 -11.79 -27.13 -25.69
N VAL A 912 -11.67 -26.08 -24.87
CA VAL A 912 -11.13 -26.16 -23.50
C VAL A 912 -11.89 -27.19 -22.62
N PRO A 913 -13.23 -27.30 -22.66
CA PRO A 913 -13.94 -28.34 -21.90
C PRO A 913 -13.51 -29.76 -22.29
N ALA A 914 -13.48 -30.06 -23.59
CA ALA A 914 -13.07 -31.36 -24.11
C ALA A 914 -11.60 -31.70 -23.77
N TYR A 915 -10.70 -30.72 -23.81
CA TYR A 915 -9.32 -30.89 -23.35
C TYR A 915 -9.24 -31.19 -21.84
N ARG A 916 -10.11 -30.57 -21.03
CA ARG A 916 -10.21 -30.84 -19.58
C ARG A 916 -10.70 -32.27 -19.32
N ASP A 917 -11.71 -32.72 -20.06
CA ASP A 917 -12.26 -34.08 -19.96
C ASP A 917 -11.22 -35.14 -20.37
N VAL A 918 -10.46 -34.89 -21.44
CA VAL A 918 -9.35 -35.76 -21.87
C VAL A 918 -8.23 -35.78 -20.84
N ALA A 919 -7.82 -34.62 -20.29
CA ALA A 919 -6.79 -34.55 -19.26
C ALA A 919 -7.21 -35.27 -17.97
N ALA A 920 -8.48 -35.15 -17.57
CA ALA A 920 -9.05 -35.89 -16.44
C ALA A 920 -9.03 -37.41 -16.70
N ALA A 921 -9.46 -37.86 -17.88
CA ALA A 921 -9.44 -39.27 -18.26
C ALA A 921 -8.02 -39.87 -18.32
N VAL A 922 -7.03 -39.09 -18.78
CA VAL A 922 -5.61 -39.48 -18.76
C VAL A 922 -5.11 -39.60 -17.32
N SER A 923 -5.40 -38.63 -16.46
CA SER A 923 -5.02 -38.66 -15.04
C SER A 923 -5.64 -39.84 -14.28
N ASP A 924 -6.93 -40.13 -14.50
CA ASP A 924 -7.60 -41.32 -13.96
C ASP A 924 -6.95 -42.61 -14.47
N SER A 925 -6.63 -42.69 -15.77
CA SER A 925 -5.93 -43.84 -16.38
C SER A 925 -4.54 -44.08 -15.78
N GLU A 926 -3.77 -43.02 -15.54
CA GLU A 926 -2.47 -43.11 -14.85
C GLU A 926 -2.62 -43.53 -13.38
N ARG A 927 -3.62 -42.99 -12.66
CA ARG A 927 -3.93 -43.43 -11.29
C ARG A 927 -4.24 -44.93 -11.26
N TYR A 928 -5.14 -45.41 -12.11
CA TYR A 928 -5.49 -46.84 -12.19
C TYR A 928 -4.30 -47.72 -12.60
N ARG A 929 -3.43 -47.25 -13.50
CA ARG A 929 -2.19 -47.97 -13.85
C ARG A 929 -1.26 -48.08 -12.65
N ASN A 930 -1.06 -47.00 -11.90
CA ASN A 930 -0.18 -46.98 -10.73
C ASN A 930 -0.74 -47.83 -9.58
N GLU A 931 -2.04 -47.79 -9.33
CA GLU A 931 -2.74 -48.67 -8.38
C GLU A 931 -2.58 -50.15 -8.77
N ALA A 932 -2.76 -50.49 -10.05
CA ALA A 932 -2.61 -51.86 -10.55
C ALA A 932 -1.16 -52.37 -10.45
N ILE A 933 -0.16 -51.52 -10.73
CA ILE A 933 1.26 -51.83 -10.55
C ILE A 933 1.57 -52.07 -9.07
N GLY A 934 1.15 -51.16 -8.18
CA GLY A 934 1.38 -51.29 -6.73
C GLY A 934 0.74 -52.55 -6.14
N TYR A 935 -0.46 -52.91 -6.61
CA TYR A 935 -1.12 -54.16 -6.25
C TYR A 935 -0.34 -55.40 -6.76
N ALA A 936 0.12 -55.37 -8.01
CA ALA A 936 0.89 -56.46 -8.60
C ALA A 936 2.24 -56.67 -7.89
N GLU A 937 2.96 -55.59 -7.56
CA GLU A 937 4.22 -55.68 -6.80
C GLU A 937 3.98 -56.20 -5.37
N SER A 938 2.97 -55.69 -4.68
CA SER A 938 2.60 -56.18 -3.33
C SER A 938 2.32 -57.69 -3.34
N ARG A 939 1.58 -58.17 -4.34
CA ARG A 939 1.26 -59.59 -4.48
C ARG A 939 2.49 -60.43 -4.85
N ARG A 940 3.40 -59.90 -5.66
CA ARG A 940 4.70 -60.52 -6.00
C ARG A 940 5.58 -60.69 -4.76
N TRP A 941 5.70 -59.66 -3.92
CA TRP A 941 6.47 -59.74 -2.68
C TRP A 941 5.87 -60.74 -1.68
N LEU A 942 4.54 -60.77 -1.54
CA LEU A 942 3.86 -61.79 -0.70
C LEU A 942 4.19 -63.21 -1.18
N SER A 943 4.07 -63.45 -2.49
CA SER A 943 4.32 -64.77 -3.10
C SER A 943 5.79 -65.20 -2.99
N LEU A 944 6.73 -64.26 -3.07
CA LEU A 944 8.16 -64.50 -2.84
C LEU A 944 8.46 -64.85 -1.37
N GLY A 945 7.78 -64.21 -0.42
CA GLY A 945 7.86 -64.54 1.00
C GLY A 945 7.39 -65.97 1.29
N GLU A 946 6.19 -66.32 0.82
CA GLU A 946 5.62 -67.68 0.94
C GLU A 946 6.53 -68.74 0.30
N ALA A 947 7.11 -68.45 -0.87
CA ALA A 947 8.02 -69.35 -1.57
C ALA A 947 9.36 -69.53 -0.81
N SER A 948 9.91 -68.48 -0.20
CA SER A 948 11.10 -68.60 0.65
C SER A 948 10.79 -69.44 1.87
N GLU A 949 9.70 -69.16 2.57
CA GLU A 949 9.31 -69.89 3.78
C GLU A 949 9.09 -71.39 3.51
N ALA A 950 8.45 -71.73 2.38
CA ALA A 950 8.27 -73.11 1.93
C ALA A 950 9.61 -73.80 1.62
N ARG A 951 10.53 -73.10 0.93
CA ARG A 951 11.88 -73.61 0.64
C ARG A 951 12.66 -73.86 1.94
N ASP A 952 12.61 -72.92 2.87
CA ASP A 952 13.39 -72.97 4.11
C ASP A 952 12.84 -74.09 5.03
N ARG A 953 11.51 -74.29 5.08
CA ARG A 953 10.88 -75.49 5.70
C ARG A 953 11.33 -76.81 5.05
N ALA A 954 11.41 -76.87 3.73
CA ALA A 954 11.88 -78.06 3.01
C ALA A 954 13.38 -78.34 3.29
N SER A 955 14.22 -77.30 3.31
CA SER A 955 15.64 -77.40 3.66
C SER A 955 15.86 -77.89 5.10
N ALA A 956 15.13 -77.35 6.07
CA ALA A 956 15.17 -77.82 7.46
C ALA A 956 14.76 -79.30 7.59
N SER A 957 13.70 -79.71 6.87
CA SER A 957 13.22 -81.09 6.84
C SER A 957 14.26 -82.05 6.23
N SER A 958 14.90 -81.65 5.13
CA SER A 958 15.98 -82.40 4.48
C SER A 958 17.20 -82.56 5.41
N PHE A 959 17.59 -81.48 6.11
CA PHE A 959 18.69 -81.53 7.08
C PHE A 959 18.38 -82.46 8.26
N ALA A 960 17.16 -82.42 8.80
CA ALA A 960 16.73 -83.33 9.87
C ALA A 960 16.76 -84.81 9.42
N LEU A 961 16.29 -85.10 8.20
CA LEU A 961 16.36 -86.43 7.58
C LEU A 961 17.81 -86.91 7.39
N ALA A 962 18.70 -86.05 6.90
CA ALA A 962 20.11 -86.37 6.74
C ALA A 962 20.78 -86.68 8.09
N ARG A 963 20.54 -85.85 9.12
CA ARG A 963 21.06 -86.07 10.48
C ARG A 963 20.53 -87.35 11.12
N ALA A 964 19.26 -87.69 10.90
CA ALA A 964 18.68 -88.96 11.36
C ALA A 964 19.31 -90.17 10.65
N ALA A 965 19.55 -90.07 9.33
CA ALA A 965 20.21 -91.11 8.55
C ALA A 965 21.70 -91.29 8.94
N GLU A 966 22.42 -90.20 9.22
CA GLU A 966 23.77 -90.24 9.80
C GLU A 966 23.79 -90.95 11.15
N GLY A 967 22.89 -90.57 12.07
CA GLY A 967 22.78 -91.22 13.37
C GLY A 967 22.46 -92.72 13.28
N ALA A 968 21.57 -93.12 12.36
CA ALA A 968 21.26 -94.52 12.10
C ALA A 968 22.45 -95.29 11.48
N ARG A 969 23.19 -94.67 10.54
CA ARG A 969 24.43 -95.22 9.98
C ARG A 969 25.47 -95.43 11.08
N ASP A 970 25.68 -94.44 11.94
CA ASP A 970 26.72 -94.47 12.96
C ASP A 970 26.38 -95.50 14.06
N ALA A 971 25.11 -95.62 14.44
CA ALA A 971 24.62 -96.69 15.32
C ALA A 971 24.82 -98.09 14.69
N PHE A 972 24.53 -98.26 13.40
CA PHE A 972 24.77 -99.50 12.68
C PHE A 972 26.27 -99.84 12.58
N LEU A 973 27.12 -98.86 12.29
CA LEU A 973 28.58 -99.04 12.25
C LEU A 973 29.14 -99.39 13.62
N ALA A 974 28.65 -98.78 14.70
CA ALA A 974 29.00 -99.14 16.07
C ALA A 974 28.62 -100.60 16.39
N GLN A 975 27.39 -101.03 16.08
CA GLN A 975 26.97 -102.43 16.23
C GLN A 975 27.80 -103.39 15.35
N SER A 976 28.11 -103.01 14.11
CA SER A 976 28.92 -103.83 13.20
C SER A 976 30.36 -103.95 13.68
N SER A 977 30.94 -102.90 14.26
CA SER A 977 32.29 -102.90 14.86
C SER A 977 32.34 -103.75 16.14
N ALA A 978 31.33 -103.64 17.00
CA ALA A 978 31.16 -104.49 18.17
C ALA A 978 31.04 -105.98 17.79
N ARG A 979 30.32 -106.30 16.71
CA ARG A 979 30.24 -107.67 16.15
C ARG A 979 31.56 -108.13 15.55
N ALA A 980 32.26 -107.27 14.81
CA ALA A 980 33.55 -107.60 14.18
C ALA A 980 34.66 -107.87 15.21
N SER A 981 34.66 -107.16 16.34
CA SER A 981 35.58 -107.41 17.46
C SER A 981 35.25 -108.68 18.26
N HIS A 982 34.02 -109.21 18.13
CA HIS A 982 33.54 -110.37 18.88
C HIS A 982 32.92 -111.45 17.97
N PRO A 983 33.69 -112.08 17.05
CA PRO A 983 33.17 -112.99 16.01
C PRO A 983 32.49 -114.27 16.53
N GLY A 984 32.59 -114.58 17.82
CA GLY A 984 31.91 -115.71 18.47
C GLY A 984 30.49 -115.41 19.01
N LEU A 985 30.06 -114.14 18.99
CA LEU A 985 28.75 -113.67 19.46
C LEU A 985 27.79 -113.50 18.28
N THR A 986 27.15 -114.59 17.88
CA THR A 986 26.03 -114.53 16.93
C THR A 986 24.73 -114.18 17.64
N ASP A 987 23.82 -113.46 16.97
CA ASP A 987 22.49 -113.14 17.52
C ASP A 987 21.74 -114.41 17.97
N PHE A 988 21.91 -115.51 17.22
CA PHE A 988 21.37 -116.83 17.59
C PHE A 988 21.94 -117.34 18.91
N ARG A 989 23.22 -117.11 19.21
CA ARG A 989 23.84 -117.47 20.48
C ARG A 989 23.35 -116.59 21.62
N LEU A 990 23.28 -115.26 21.44
CA LEU A 990 22.71 -114.34 22.43
C LEU A 990 21.26 -114.70 22.78
N VAL A 991 20.42 -114.92 21.75
CA VAL A 991 19.02 -115.35 21.94
C VAL A 991 18.96 -116.72 22.62
N ARG A 992 19.86 -117.66 22.31
CA ARG A 992 19.88 -118.99 22.93
C ARG A 992 20.44 -118.99 24.35
N GLU A 993 21.38 -118.12 24.69
CA GLU A 993 21.91 -117.94 26.05
C GLU A 993 20.88 -117.20 26.92
N ALA A 994 20.20 -116.18 26.40
CA ALA A 994 19.06 -115.52 27.05
C ALA A 994 17.87 -116.48 27.25
N LEU A 995 17.52 -117.30 26.25
CA LEU A 995 16.51 -118.37 26.39
C LEU A 995 16.95 -119.46 27.37
N ALA A 996 18.23 -119.84 27.39
CA ALA A 996 18.73 -120.84 28.33
C ALA A 996 18.66 -120.33 29.78
N ALA A 997 19.05 -119.08 30.02
CA ALA A 997 18.91 -118.43 31.33
C ALA A 997 17.43 -118.29 31.74
N GLY A 998 16.57 -117.79 30.84
CA GLY A 998 15.14 -117.58 31.11
C GLY A 998 14.30 -118.87 31.21
N LEU A 999 14.80 -120.01 30.71
CA LEU A 999 14.14 -121.33 30.75
C LEU A 999 14.87 -122.36 31.61
N ALA A 1000 15.83 -121.93 32.44
CA ALA A 1000 16.38 -122.72 33.52
C ALA A 1000 15.32 -122.93 34.61
N GLY A 1001 15.24 -124.13 35.20
CA GLY A 1001 14.35 -124.44 36.31
C GLY A 1001 12.83 -124.57 36.01
N ARG A 1002 12.36 -124.22 34.80
CA ARG A 1002 10.92 -124.37 34.45
C ARG A 1002 10.60 -125.77 33.91
N PRO A 1003 9.48 -126.42 34.35
CA PRO A 1003 9.04 -127.70 33.79
C PRO A 1003 8.65 -127.57 32.31
N LYS A 1004 8.87 -128.63 31.53
CA LYS A 1004 8.73 -128.61 30.06
C LYS A 1004 7.89 -129.80 29.60
N LEU A 1005 6.77 -129.53 28.94
CA LEU A 1005 5.94 -130.56 28.30
C LEU A 1005 6.46 -130.79 26.87
N ILE A 1006 6.96 -131.99 26.59
CA ILE A 1006 7.41 -132.39 25.25
C ILE A 1006 6.45 -133.46 24.72
N LEU A 1007 5.60 -133.08 23.77
CA LEU A 1007 4.76 -134.01 23.01
C LEU A 1007 5.56 -134.50 21.79
N ASP A 1008 5.80 -135.82 21.69
CA ASP A 1008 6.50 -136.45 20.57
C ASP A 1008 5.52 -137.29 19.71
N PRO A 1009 4.80 -136.67 18.75
CA PRO A 1009 3.99 -137.39 17.79
C PRO A 1009 4.92 -138.03 16.75
N ARG A 1010 5.09 -139.36 16.83
CA ARG A 1010 5.88 -140.13 15.87
C ARG A 1010 5.41 -139.84 14.43
N ALA A 1011 6.39 -139.72 13.54
CA ALA A 1011 6.30 -139.50 12.10
C ALA A 1011 6.14 -138.03 11.61
N ARG A 1012 7.30 -137.44 11.30
CA ARG A 1012 7.53 -136.41 10.26
C ARG A 1012 6.74 -135.09 10.39
N GLY A 1013 7.32 -134.11 11.08
CA GLY A 1013 7.35 -132.77 10.45
C GLY A 1013 7.37 -131.48 11.26
N ARG A 1014 7.37 -131.46 12.59
CA ARG A 1014 7.80 -130.29 13.42
C ARG A 1014 7.71 -130.62 14.92
N ARG A 1015 8.83 -130.55 15.66
CA ARG A 1015 8.81 -130.59 17.13
C ARG A 1015 8.26 -129.25 17.64
N GLN A 1016 7.13 -129.27 18.35
CA GLN A 1016 6.61 -128.11 19.07
C GLN A 1016 6.90 -128.27 20.56
N VAL A 1017 7.62 -127.32 21.15
CA VAL A 1017 7.80 -127.22 22.60
C VAL A 1017 6.78 -126.22 23.11
N TRP A 1018 5.87 -126.68 23.96
CA TRP A 1018 4.88 -125.82 24.60
C TRP A 1018 5.30 -125.55 26.05
N LEU A 1019 5.40 -124.26 26.40
CA LEU A 1019 5.60 -123.82 27.78
C LEU A 1019 4.22 -123.78 28.46
N ALA A 1020 3.77 -124.93 28.93
CA ALA A 1020 2.52 -125.10 29.65
C ALA A 1020 2.79 -125.43 31.12
N ASP A 1021 2.00 -124.84 32.01
CA ASP A 1021 1.99 -125.14 33.43
C ASP A 1021 1.31 -126.51 33.66
N PRO A 1022 2.00 -127.55 34.16
CA PRO A 1022 1.46 -128.91 34.24
C PRO A 1022 0.20 -129.01 35.12
N ASP A 1023 0.15 -128.21 36.18
CA ASP A 1023 -0.93 -128.22 37.18
C ASP A 1023 -2.29 -127.86 36.57
N ARG A 1024 -2.30 -127.14 35.45
CA ARG A 1024 -3.52 -126.76 34.72
C ARG A 1024 -4.19 -127.91 33.97
N PHE A 1025 -3.52 -129.06 33.83
CA PHE A 1025 -4.01 -130.22 33.09
C PHE A 1025 -4.21 -131.47 33.96
N GLY A 1026 -4.02 -131.38 35.28
CA GLY A 1026 -4.26 -132.49 36.22
C GLY A 1026 -3.34 -133.69 36.02
N LEU A 1027 -2.13 -133.48 35.49
CA LEU A 1027 -1.15 -134.53 35.23
C LEU A 1027 -0.15 -134.60 36.39
N GLU A 1028 -0.14 -135.69 37.15
CA GLU A 1028 0.86 -135.87 38.22
C GLU A 1028 2.29 -135.90 37.65
N PRO A 1029 3.24 -135.14 38.23
CA PRO A 1029 4.61 -135.12 37.77
C PRO A 1029 5.32 -136.42 38.14
N ALA A 1030 5.75 -137.18 37.13
CA ALA A 1030 6.59 -138.36 37.33
C ALA A 1030 7.91 -137.97 38.01
N ALA A 1031 8.13 -138.49 39.22
CA ALA A 1031 9.32 -138.20 40.01
C ALA A 1031 10.59 -138.71 39.32
N PHE A 1032 11.46 -137.79 38.88
CA PHE A 1032 12.83 -138.11 38.51
C PHE A 1032 13.84 -137.15 39.16
N SER A 1033 14.95 -137.73 39.59
CA SER A 1033 15.91 -137.18 40.54
C SER A 1033 16.82 -136.09 39.98
N SER A 1034 17.04 -135.05 40.77
CA SER A 1034 18.20 -134.14 40.64
C SER A 1034 19.52 -134.89 40.87
N PRO A 1035 20.63 -134.44 40.27
CA PRO A 1035 21.67 -133.91 41.14
C PRO A 1035 22.25 -132.55 40.72
N ALA A 1036 22.64 -131.80 41.74
CA ALA A 1036 23.21 -130.47 41.72
C ALA A 1036 24.62 -130.36 41.11
N THR A 1037 24.97 -129.15 40.66
CA THR A 1037 26.26 -128.50 40.98
C THR A 1037 26.06 -126.98 41.11
N GLU A 1038 26.68 -126.37 42.12
CA GLU A 1038 26.64 -124.92 42.40
C GLU A 1038 27.65 -124.12 41.56
N ALA A 1039 27.38 -122.83 41.34
CA ALA A 1039 28.38 -121.80 41.06
C ALA A 1039 27.90 -120.41 41.55
N GLN A 1040 28.86 -119.57 41.95
CA GLN A 1040 28.70 -118.38 42.80
C GLN A 1040 28.26 -117.07 42.08
N PRO A 1041 27.84 -116.02 42.82
CA PRO A 1041 27.38 -114.74 42.28
C PRO A 1041 28.53 -113.77 41.96
N ILE A 1042 28.25 -112.76 41.12
CA ILE A 1042 29.09 -111.56 40.93
C ILE A 1042 28.21 -110.30 40.99
N GLU A 1043 28.72 -109.29 41.68
CA GLU A 1043 28.08 -108.00 42.01
C GLU A 1043 28.19 -106.94 40.88
N PRO A 1044 27.56 -105.76 41.00
CA PRO A 1044 27.25 -104.88 39.86
C PRO A 1044 28.39 -103.94 39.44
N PHE A 1045 28.17 -103.24 38.32
CA PHE A 1045 28.94 -102.05 37.93
C PHE A 1045 28.00 -100.90 37.57
N ASP A 1046 28.25 -99.73 38.16
CA ASP A 1046 27.81 -98.42 37.66
C ASP A 1046 28.77 -97.95 36.55
N GLU A 1047 28.22 -97.48 35.43
CA GLU A 1047 28.47 -96.16 34.79
C GLU A 1047 27.52 -95.94 33.60
#